data_AF-A0A847FHN5-F1
#
_entry.id   AF-A0A847FHN5-F1
#
_cell.length_a   1.000
_cell.length_b   1.000
_cell.length_c   1.000
_cell.angle_alpha   90.00
_cell.angle_beta   90.00
_cell.angle_gamma   90.00
#
_symmetry.space_group_name_H-M   'P 1'
#
loop_
_entity.id
_entity.type
_entity.pdbx_description
1 polymer ?
#
loop_
_entity_poly.entity_id
_entity_poly.type
_entity_poly.pdbx_seq_one_letter_code
_entity_poly.pdbx_strand_id
1 'polypeptide(L)'
;MKSGKKLVIVESPTKARTIGRILGEGFLVTSSMGHLIDLPQRQLGVDVDNGFVPRYVVMKSRQSLLSKLKKEAAGSQEVYVATDPDREGEAIGWHIKERLPAGKKILRVVFHEITPQAVKNAFGHPREFDASMIEAQTGRRVLDRIVGYHLSPLLWKKMARGLSAGRVQSVALRIIVERERQIESFVPREYWEIEALLGTPGGADFSAKLDKEDGEKIEIKNREEADRIAEKLGKSVFSVASITRKEKKRNPEPPFITSTLQQEGFNKLKFNSSRTMQIAQQLYEGVDLAGEGPVGLITYMRTDSTNVAASAVKEARDFIKDKYGAEYLPDKPNVYKSRKNAQEAHEAIRPSAVSRSPEQLRDLLTPEQYKLYELIYRRFISSQMTPARYSVTSVSINAGAYSFSASGSRLIFDGCLSVYRKEEEQEEGQPAMPELKEGDILQLRGLNPSQHFTKPPPRFSDSSLVKTLEEEGIGRPSTYAPIIQTLLLRDYVRRIKGYFHPTELGGKVCDLLVRYFPGIMDVKFTARMEEKLDGIEEGKLRHVQVLEEFYQPFKQDLDFAQGDIKKEVIVTGEACEKCGKPMVVKWGRKGKFLSCSGFPECKHAKSITTGVKCPQPDCAGELIERHSRRGVFYGCSRYPECRYVSSTLPGETK
;
A
#
# COMPACT_ATOMS: atom_id res chain seq x y z
N MET A 1 -10.64 -40.21 -21.76
CA MET A 1 -11.30 -39.23 -20.85
C MET A 1 -12.48 -39.96 -20.25
N LYS A 2 -12.56 -40.09 -18.92
CA LYS A 2 -13.73 -40.70 -18.26
C LYS A 2 -14.93 -39.78 -18.51
N SER A 3 -15.84 -40.22 -19.39
CA SER A 3 -17.12 -39.56 -19.69
C SER A 3 -17.89 -39.33 -18.38
N GLY A 4 -18.37 -38.11 -18.13
CA GLY A 4 -19.31 -37.81 -17.03
C GLY A 4 -18.83 -36.91 -15.88
N LYS A 5 -17.55 -36.51 -15.80
CA LYS A 5 -17.09 -35.59 -14.74
C LYS A 5 -17.56 -34.14 -14.98
N LYS A 6 -17.83 -33.40 -13.90
CA LYS A 6 -18.10 -31.95 -13.92
C LYS A 6 -16.78 -31.18 -14.02
N LEU A 7 -16.68 -30.19 -14.90
CA LEU A 7 -15.46 -29.37 -15.05
C LEU A 7 -15.53 -28.16 -14.12
N VAL A 8 -14.43 -27.83 -13.46
CA VAL A 8 -14.28 -26.60 -12.66
C VAL A 8 -13.07 -25.83 -13.17
N ILE A 9 -13.24 -24.55 -13.49
CA ILE A 9 -12.18 -23.66 -13.95
C ILE A 9 -11.95 -22.56 -12.90
N VAL A 10 -10.71 -22.43 -12.43
CA VAL A 10 -10.25 -21.40 -11.46
C VAL A 10 -9.04 -20.65 -12.02
N GLU A 11 -8.58 -19.58 -11.38
CA GLU A 11 -7.47 -18.77 -11.91
C GLU A 11 -6.09 -19.38 -11.71
N SER A 12 -5.86 -20.05 -10.58
CA SER A 12 -4.52 -20.48 -10.17
C SER A 12 -4.41 -22.01 -10.04
N PRO A 13 -3.22 -22.59 -10.29
CA PRO A 13 -2.99 -24.02 -10.07
C PRO A 13 -3.12 -24.44 -8.61
N THR A 14 -2.73 -23.59 -7.65
CA THR A 14 -2.84 -23.89 -6.22
C THR A 14 -4.31 -23.99 -5.82
N LYS A 15 -5.12 -23.00 -6.18
CA LYS A 15 -6.58 -22.99 -5.99
C LYS A 15 -7.23 -24.23 -6.62
N ALA A 16 -6.77 -24.65 -7.79
CA ALA A 16 -7.28 -25.86 -8.46
C ALA A 16 -7.00 -27.14 -7.65
N ARG A 17 -5.81 -27.27 -7.05
CA ARG A 17 -5.46 -28.41 -6.17
C ARG A 17 -6.29 -28.40 -4.89
N THR A 18 -6.42 -27.26 -4.23
CA THR A 18 -7.20 -27.09 -2.99
C THR A 18 -8.67 -27.47 -3.20
N ILE A 19 -9.31 -26.89 -4.23
CA ILE A 19 -10.71 -27.16 -4.54
C ILE A 19 -10.91 -28.60 -5.03
N GLY A 20 -9.99 -29.12 -5.85
CA GLY A 20 -10.04 -30.50 -6.32
C GLY A 20 -10.05 -31.52 -5.19
N ARG A 21 -9.27 -31.28 -4.12
CA ARG A 21 -9.27 -32.14 -2.93
C ARG A 21 -10.60 -32.07 -2.18
N ILE A 22 -11.21 -30.88 -2.07
CA ILE A 22 -12.48 -30.68 -1.36
C ILE A 22 -13.66 -31.33 -2.10
N LEU A 23 -13.70 -31.18 -3.44
CA LEU A 23 -14.80 -31.67 -4.27
C LEU A 23 -14.71 -33.17 -4.60
N GLY A 24 -13.50 -33.74 -4.58
CA GLY A 24 -13.26 -35.16 -4.81
C GLY A 24 -13.37 -35.58 -6.28
N GLU A 25 -13.45 -36.90 -6.50
CA GLU A 25 -13.24 -37.49 -7.83
C GLU A 25 -14.32 -37.17 -8.87
N GLY A 26 -15.51 -36.71 -8.46
CA GLY A 26 -16.60 -36.34 -9.37
C GLY A 26 -16.31 -35.09 -10.22
N PHE A 27 -15.28 -34.33 -9.85
CA PHE A 27 -14.91 -33.08 -10.52
C PHE A 27 -13.53 -33.19 -11.19
N LEU A 28 -13.40 -32.54 -12.35
CA LEU A 28 -12.12 -32.22 -12.97
C LEU A 28 -11.86 -30.75 -12.72
N VAL A 29 -10.89 -30.41 -11.85
CA VAL A 29 -10.55 -29.03 -11.53
C VAL A 29 -9.29 -28.62 -12.28
N THR A 30 -9.38 -27.52 -13.04
CA THR A 30 -8.31 -27.00 -13.91
C THR A 30 -8.15 -25.48 -13.72
N SER A 31 -7.05 -24.93 -14.23
CA SER A 31 -6.70 -23.52 -14.05
C SER A 31 -6.59 -22.78 -15.39
N SER A 32 -7.10 -21.55 -15.45
CA SER A 32 -6.91 -20.62 -16.57
C SER A 32 -5.55 -19.91 -16.55
N MET A 33 -4.79 -20.03 -15.45
CA MET A 33 -3.55 -19.29 -15.21
C MET A 33 -3.73 -17.76 -15.37
N GLY A 34 -4.85 -17.25 -14.82
CA GLY A 34 -5.27 -15.85 -14.93
C GLY A 34 -6.02 -15.55 -16.25
N HIS A 35 -5.79 -14.35 -16.79
CA HIS A 35 -6.41 -13.90 -18.04
C HIS A 35 -5.93 -14.74 -19.25
N LEU A 36 -6.90 -15.20 -20.06
CA LEU A 36 -6.66 -15.82 -21.38
C LEU A 36 -6.95 -14.87 -22.53
N ILE A 37 -7.79 -13.86 -22.26
CA ILE A 37 -8.35 -12.92 -23.22
C ILE A 37 -8.06 -11.51 -22.73
N ASP A 38 -7.57 -10.65 -23.62
CA ASP A 38 -7.28 -9.26 -23.33
C ASP A 38 -7.42 -8.42 -24.61
N LEU A 39 -7.36 -7.11 -24.48
CA LEU A 39 -7.25 -6.19 -25.60
C LEU A 39 -5.90 -6.40 -26.34
N PRO A 40 -5.85 -6.21 -27.68
CA PRO A 40 -4.64 -6.41 -28.48
C PRO A 40 -3.45 -5.59 -27.95
N GLN A 41 -2.25 -6.18 -27.97
CA GLN A 41 -1.06 -5.53 -27.39
C GLN A 41 -0.53 -4.34 -28.19
N ARG A 42 -0.76 -4.30 -29.51
CA ARG A 42 -0.16 -3.31 -30.43
C ARG A 42 -1.15 -2.29 -31.00
N GLN A 43 -2.44 -2.45 -30.72
CA GLN A 43 -3.51 -1.59 -31.20
C GLN A 43 -4.28 -1.06 -29.99
N LEU A 44 -4.97 0.07 -30.14
CA LEU A 44 -5.85 0.59 -29.09
C LEU A 44 -6.85 -0.50 -28.66
N GLY A 45 -7.47 -1.16 -29.65
CA GLY A 45 -8.38 -2.27 -29.43
C GLY A 45 -9.72 -1.84 -28.82
N VAL A 46 -10.05 -0.56 -28.92
CA VAL A 46 -11.30 0.04 -28.46
C VAL A 46 -11.80 0.91 -29.60
N ASP A 47 -13.06 0.73 -29.98
CA ASP A 47 -13.75 1.60 -30.92
C ASP A 47 -14.34 2.80 -30.16
N VAL A 48 -13.59 3.91 -30.13
CA VAL A 48 -13.98 5.12 -29.37
C VAL A 48 -15.12 5.90 -30.00
N ASP A 49 -15.40 5.67 -31.29
CA ASP A 49 -16.44 6.38 -32.03
C ASP A 49 -17.79 5.66 -31.95
N ASN A 50 -17.78 4.33 -31.75
CA ASN A 50 -18.98 3.50 -31.65
C ASN A 50 -19.17 2.92 -30.24
N GLY A 51 -19.32 3.78 -29.24
CA GLY A 51 -19.72 3.36 -27.89
C GLY A 51 -18.63 2.64 -27.09
N PHE A 52 -17.35 2.92 -27.38
CA PHE A 52 -16.19 2.39 -26.64
C PHE A 52 -16.08 0.87 -26.65
N VAL A 53 -16.55 0.22 -27.72
CA VAL A 53 -16.63 -1.24 -27.80
C VAL A 53 -15.22 -1.86 -27.81
N PRO A 54 -14.88 -2.73 -26.83
CA PRO A 54 -13.57 -3.37 -26.77
C PRO A 54 -13.47 -4.56 -27.74
N ARG A 55 -12.37 -4.63 -28.49
CA ARG A 55 -11.99 -5.81 -29.28
C ARG A 55 -11.09 -6.73 -28.46
N TYR A 56 -11.70 -7.72 -27.81
CA TYR A 56 -10.97 -8.74 -27.08
C TYR A 56 -10.39 -9.82 -27.98
N VAL A 57 -9.12 -10.19 -27.73
CA VAL A 57 -8.40 -11.25 -28.46
C VAL A 57 -7.82 -12.27 -27.49
N VAL A 58 -7.68 -13.51 -27.95
CA VAL A 58 -6.97 -14.55 -27.19
C VAL A 58 -5.48 -14.22 -27.18
N MET A 59 -4.88 -14.18 -26.00
CA MET A 59 -3.45 -13.92 -25.85
C MET A 59 -2.65 -15.04 -26.53
N LYS A 60 -1.65 -14.69 -27.35
CA LYS A 60 -0.85 -15.67 -28.12
C LYS A 60 -0.26 -16.78 -27.23
N SER A 61 0.27 -16.41 -26.07
CA SER A 61 0.86 -17.34 -25.10
C SER A 61 -0.16 -18.27 -24.40
N ARG A 62 -1.47 -18.03 -24.60
CA ARG A 62 -2.56 -18.73 -23.92
C ARG A 62 -3.45 -19.56 -24.85
N GLN A 63 -3.16 -19.59 -26.15
CA GLN A 63 -3.96 -20.31 -27.14
C GLN A 63 -4.03 -21.82 -26.86
N SER A 64 -2.90 -22.46 -26.56
CA SER A 64 -2.85 -23.89 -26.24
C SER A 64 -3.68 -24.23 -24.99
N LEU A 65 -3.63 -23.38 -23.98
CA LEU A 65 -4.41 -23.53 -22.75
C LEU A 65 -5.92 -23.40 -23.03
N LEU A 66 -6.34 -22.40 -23.81
CA LEU A 66 -7.75 -22.26 -24.20
C LEU A 66 -8.24 -23.47 -25.00
N SER A 67 -7.44 -23.98 -25.93
CA SER A 67 -7.77 -25.20 -26.68
C SER A 67 -7.96 -26.41 -25.77
N LYS A 68 -7.13 -26.54 -24.72
CA LYS A 68 -7.29 -27.57 -23.69
C LYS A 68 -8.61 -27.40 -22.92
N LEU A 69 -8.92 -26.20 -22.46
CA LEU A 69 -10.17 -25.91 -21.73
C LEU A 69 -11.41 -26.17 -22.58
N LYS A 70 -11.40 -25.81 -23.87
CA LYS A 70 -12.48 -26.12 -24.81
C LYS A 70 -12.72 -27.63 -24.93
N LYS A 71 -11.64 -28.41 -25.04
CA LYS A 71 -11.72 -29.88 -25.12
C LYS A 71 -12.27 -30.50 -23.83
N GLU A 72 -11.81 -30.03 -22.68
CA GLU A 72 -12.29 -30.48 -21.37
C GLU A 72 -13.78 -30.13 -21.18
N ALA A 73 -14.19 -28.92 -21.56
CA ALA A 73 -15.58 -28.47 -21.49
C ALA A 73 -16.49 -29.26 -22.45
N ALA A 74 -16.01 -29.61 -23.64
CA ALA A 74 -16.78 -30.43 -24.58
C ALA A 74 -17.10 -31.81 -24.00
N GLY A 75 -16.15 -32.40 -23.25
CA GLY A 75 -16.29 -33.72 -22.62
C GLY A 75 -17.00 -33.73 -21.25
N SER A 76 -17.30 -32.57 -20.64
CA SER A 76 -17.96 -32.50 -19.34
C SER A 76 -19.48 -32.36 -19.44
N GLN A 77 -20.21 -32.78 -18.40
CA GLN A 77 -21.66 -32.61 -18.31
C GLN A 77 -22.04 -31.14 -18.02
N GLU A 78 -21.38 -30.56 -17.02
CA GLU A 78 -21.54 -29.18 -16.59
C GLU A 78 -20.15 -28.54 -16.48
N VAL A 79 -20.10 -27.21 -16.57
CA VAL A 79 -18.88 -26.41 -16.36
C VAL A 79 -19.16 -25.40 -15.25
N TYR A 80 -18.32 -25.40 -14.22
CA TYR A 80 -18.34 -24.41 -13.16
C TYR A 80 -17.15 -23.47 -13.34
N VAL A 81 -17.41 -22.16 -13.27
CA VAL A 81 -16.40 -21.13 -13.25
C VAL A 81 -16.32 -20.57 -11.85
N ALA A 82 -15.23 -20.91 -11.16
CA ALA A 82 -14.99 -20.62 -9.74
C ALA A 82 -13.87 -19.58 -9.59
N THR A 83 -13.97 -18.49 -10.35
CA THR A 83 -13.07 -17.36 -10.28
C THR A 83 -13.23 -16.59 -8.95
N ASP A 84 -12.29 -15.74 -8.59
CA ASP A 84 -12.28 -14.90 -7.41
C ASP A 84 -13.54 -14.02 -7.35
N PRO A 85 -13.97 -13.63 -6.14
CA PRO A 85 -15.22 -12.92 -5.92
C PRO A 85 -15.17 -11.42 -6.27
N ASP A 86 -14.20 -10.96 -7.07
CA ASP A 86 -14.05 -9.55 -7.45
C ASP A 86 -14.41 -9.28 -8.92
N ARG A 87 -14.46 -7.99 -9.32
CA ARG A 87 -14.72 -7.56 -10.71
C ARG A 87 -13.76 -8.21 -11.71
N GLU A 88 -12.51 -8.43 -11.30
CA GLU A 88 -11.49 -9.04 -12.16
C GLU A 88 -11.80 -10.52 -12.40
N GLY A 89 -12.11 -11.28 -11.35
CA GLY A 89 -12.55 -12.66 -11.41
C GLY A 89 -13.85 -12.83 -12.20
N GLU A 90 -14.80 -11.91 -12.07
CA GLU A 90 -16.04 -11.93 -12.85
C GLU A 90 -15.76 -11.78 -14.35
N ALA A 91 -14.92 -10.81 -14.74
CA ALA A 91 -14.53 -10.61 -16.13
C ALA A 91 -13.69 -11.77 -16.70
N ILE A 92 -12.76 -12.34 -15.92
CA ILE A 92 -12.00 -13.54 -16.32
C ILE A 92 -12.97 -14.67 -16.62
N GLY A 93 -13.90 -14.92 -15.69
CA GLY A 93 -14.85 -16.01 -15.81
C GLY A 93 -15.80 -15.83 -16.99
N TRP A 94 -16.29 -14.60 -17.21
CA TRP A 94 -17.14 -14.27 -18.35
C TRP A 94 -16.39 -14.43 -19.68
N HIS A 95 -15.16 -13.92 -19.78
CA HIS A 95 -14.33 -14.13 -20.95
C HIS A 95 -14.13 -15.61 -21.25
N ILE A 96 -13.89 -16.44 -20.24
CA ILE A 96 -13.77 -17.89 -20.43
C ILE A 96 -15.09 -18.46 -20.96
N LYS A 97 -16.23 -18.18 -20.29
CA LYS A 97 -17.57 -18.63 -20.68
C LYS A 97 -17.84 -18.40 -22.17
N GLU A 98 -17.63 -17.17 -22.64
CA GLU A 98 -17.86 -16.74 -24.02
C GLU A 98 -16.98 -17.45 -25.07
N ARG A 99 -15.89 -18.11 -24.64
CA ARG A 99 -15.00 -18.85 -25.55
C ARG A 99 -15.10 -20.36 -25.36
N LEU A 100 -15.98 -20.86 -24.50
CA LEU A 100 -16.26 -22.30 -24.39
C LEU A 100 -17.29 -22.74 -25.45
N PRO A 101 -17.42 -24.05 -25.73
CA PRO A 101 -18.39 -24.56 -26.70
C PRO A 101 -19.83 -24.14 -26.36
N ALA A 102 -20.60 -23.74 -27.38
CA ALA A 102 -22.01 -23.39 -27.24
C ALA A 102 -22.85 -24.58 -26.76
N GLY A 103 -23.97 -24.30 -26.07
CA GLY A 103 -24.91 -25.32 -25.58
C GLY A 103 -24.48 -26.02 -24.28
N LYS A 104 -23.33 -25.68 -23.69
CA LYS A 104 -22.92 -26.18 -22.37
C LYS A 104 -23.55 -25.35 -21.25
N LYS A 105 -24.01 -26.04 -20.20
CA LYS A 105 -24.44 -25.39 -18.96
C LYS A 105 -23.20 -24.91 -18.20
N ILE A 106 -23.01 -23.59 -18.17
CA ILE A 106 -21.88 -22.92 -17.51
C ILE A 106 -22.42 -22.15 -16.31
N LEU A 107 -21.90 -22.44 -15.12
CA LEU A 107 -22.40 -21.93 -13.84
C LEU A 107 -21.30 -21.12 -13.14
N ARG A 108 -21.64 -19.95 -12.57
CA ARG A 108 -20.71 -19.13 -11.78
C ARG A 108 -20.78 -19.52 -10.31
N VAL A 109 -19.63 -19.82 -9.70
CA VAL A 109 -19.52 -20.19 -8.27
C VAL A 109 -18.63 -19.19 -7.56
N VAL A 110 -19.10 -18.62 -6.45
CA VAL A 110 -18.39 -17.60 -5.67
C VAL A 110 -18.22 -18.08 -4.23
N PHE A 111 -17.02 -17.86 -3.66
CA PHE A 111 -16.73 -18.08 -2.25
C PHE A 111 -15.64 -17.10 -1.81
N HIS A 112 -15.63 -16.76 -0.52
CA HIS A 112 -14.70 -15.79 0.08
C HIS A 112 -13.61 -16.44 0.93
N GLU A 113 -13.66 -17.77 1.08
CA GLU A 113 -12.66 -18.61 1.75
C GLU A 113 -12.67 -20.00 1.12
N ILE A 114 -11.55 -20.71 1.17
CA ILE A 114 -11.41 -22.04 0.56
C ILE A 114 -11.41 -23.10 1.66
N THR A 115 -12.56 -23.24 2.32
CA THR A 115 -12.84 -24.28 3.32
C THR A 115 -13.75 -25.36 2.74
N PRO A 116 -13.72 -26.60 3.26
CA PRO A 116 -14.62 -27.66 2.79
C PRO A 116 -16.10 -27.25 2.83
N GLN A 117 -16.51 -26.54 3.89
CA GLN A 117 -17.89 -26.09 4.05
C GLN A 117 -18.26 -24.99 3.05
N ALA A 118 -17.44 -23.94 2.94
CA ALA A 118 -17.72 -22.82 2.05
C ALA A 118 -17.77 -23.25 0.58
N VAL A 119 -16.82 -24.08 0.15
CA VAL A 119 -16.77 -24.59 -1.23
C VAL A 119 -17.98 -25.48 -1.52
N LYS A 120 -18.33 -26.43 -0.65
CA LYS A 120 -19.51 -27.28 -0.88
C LYS A 120 -20.80 -26.47 -0.92
N ASN A 121 -20.97 -25.49 -0.02
CA ASN A 121 -22.12 -24.60 -0.02
C ASN A 121 -22.23 -23.78 -1.32
N ALA A 122 -21.11 -23.22 -1.79
CA ALA A 122 -21.05 -22.43 -3.00
C ALA A 122 -21.40 -23.24 -4.27
N PHE A 123 -20.94 -24.50 -4.35
CA PHE A 123 -21.30 -25.40 -5.45
C PHE A 123 -22.76 -25.86 -5.43
N GLY A 124 -23.42 -25.82 -4.27
CA GLY A 124 -24.86 -26.04 -4.13
C GLY A 124 -25.71 -24.85 -4.59
N HIS A 125 -25.14 -23.64 -4.64
CA HIS A 125 -25.84 -22.38 -4.95
C HIS A 125 -25.10 -21.58 -6.04
N PRO A 126 -24.94 -22.13 -7.26
CA PRO A 126 -24.36 -21.36 -8.36
C PRO A 126 -25.27 -20.18 -8.71
N ARG A 127 -24.66 -19.11 -9.21
CA ARG A 127 -25.37 -17.93 -9.73
C ARG A 127 -25.09 -17.71 -11.20
N GLU A 128 -25.81 -16.77 -11.81
CA GLU A 128 -25.45 -16.19 -13.10
C GLU A 128 -24.30 -15.20 -12.95
N PHE A 129 -23.61 -14.92 -14.05
CA PHE A 129 -22.60 -13.86 -14.09
C PHE A 129 -23.24 -12.49 -13.90
N ASP A 130 -22.57 -11.64 -13.14
CA ASP A 130 -23.02 -10.28 -12.84
C ASP A 130 -22.61 -9.35 -13.98
N ALA A 131 -23.60 -8.90 -14.75
CA ALA A 131 -23.38 -8.01 -15.88
C ALA A 131 -22.80 -6.65 -15.48
N SER A 132 -23.20 -6.11 -14.32
CA SER A 132 -22.73 -4.82 -13.81
C SER A 132 -21.27 -4.89 -13.38
N MET A 133 -20.83 -5.98 -12.73
CA MET A 133 -19.42 -6.20 -12.42
C MET A 133 -18.56 -6.33 -13.69
N ILE A 134 -19.07 -7.01 -14.72
CA ILE A 134 -18.38 -7.15 -16.02
C ILE A 134 -18.28 -5.77 -16.69
N GLU A 135 -19.36 -5.01 -16.75
CA GLU A 135 -19.35 -3.65 -17.31
C GLU A 135 -18.40 -2.72 -16.57
N ALA A 136 -18.35 -2.78 -15.24
CA ALA A 136 -17.44 -1.98 -14.43
C ALA A 136 -15.98 -2.33 -14.74
N GLN A 137 -15.67 -3.63 -14.88
CA GLN A 137 -14.34 -4.09 -15.27
C GLN A 137 -13.98 -3.65 -16.69
N THR A 138 -14.90 -3.79 -17.64
CA THR A 138 -14.73 -3.35 -19.02
C THR A 138 -14.49 -1.85 -19.10
N GLY A 139 -15.32 -1.04 -18.42
CA GLY A 139 -15.18 0.40 -18.32
C GLY A 139 -13.79 0.80 -17.78
N ARG A 140 -13.36 0.19 -16.67
CA ARG A 140 -12.01 0.39 -16.13
C ARG A 140 -10.92 0.02 -17.14
N ARG A 141 -11.03 -1.15 -17.78
CA ARG A 141 -10.04 -1.65 -18.73
C ARG A 141 -9.91 -0.75 -19.96
N VAL A 142 -11.03 -0.27 -20.49
CA VAL A 142 -11.09 0.65 -21.62
C VAL A 142 -10.53 2.02 -21.24
N LEU A 143 -10.93 2.57 -20.09
CA LEU A 143 -10.42 3.84 -19.59
C LEU A 143 -8.89 3.82 -19.45
N ASP A 144 -8.36 2.82 -18.74
CA ASP A 144 -6.91 2.67 -18.54
C ASP A 144 -6.18 2.44 -19.87
N ARG A 145 -6.82 1.74 -20.83
CA ARG A 145 -6.28 1.55 -22.18
C ARG A 145 -6.19 2.86 -22.94
N ILE A 146 -7.22 3.69 -22.95
CA ILE A 146 -7.25 5.00 -23.63
C ILE A 146 -6.11 5.87 -23.09
N VAL A 147 -6.04 6.06 -21.78
CA VAL A 147 -5.01 6.90 -21.15
C VAL A 147 -3.61 6.35 -21.45
N GLY A 148 -3.40 5.05 -21.21
CA GLY A 148 -2.10 4.42 -21.39
C GLY A 148 -1.61 4.43 -22.85
N TYR A 149 -2.51 4.16 -23.80
CA TYR A 149 -2.19 4.06 -25.23
C TYR A 149 -1.91 5.43 -25.87
N HIS A 150 -2.54 6.50 -25.39
CA HIS A 150 -2.30 7.85 -25.91
C HIS A 150 -1.15 8.57 -25.20
N LEU A 151 -1.08 8.50 -23.86
CA LEU A 151 -0.05 9.25 -23.12
C LEU A 151 1.33 8.59 -23.18
N SER A 152 1.43 7.26 -23.17
CA SER A 152 2.75 6.60 -23.17
C SER A 152 3.55 6.91 -24.46
N PRO A 153 2.97 6.81 -25.68
CA PRO A 153 3.67 7.23 -26.90
C PRO A 153 4.01 8.72 -26.94
N LEU A 154 3.16 9.58 -26.38
CA LEU A 154 3.46 11.02 -26.24
C LEU A 154 4.72 11.22 -25.39
N LEU A 155 4.77 10.60 -24.21
CA LEU A 155 5.96 10.62 -23.35
C LEU A 155 7.19 10.02 -24.05
N TRP A 156 7.02 8.97 -24.86
CA TRP A 156 8.15 8.40 -25.63
C TRP A 156 8.69 9.34 -26.69
N LYS A 157 7.80 10.02 -27.40
CA LYS A 157 8.16 10.97 -28.46
C LYS A 157 8.83 12.21 -27.87
N LYS A 158 8.31 12.72 -26.75
CA LYS A 158 8.71 14.00 -26.16
C LYS A 158 9.77 13.89 -25.07
N MET A 159 9.93 12.73 -24.43
CA MET A 159 10.90 12.53 -23.33
C MET A 159 11.81 11.31 -23.57
N ALA A 160 11.35 10.10 -23.24
CA ALA A 160 12.16 8.88 -23.29
C ALA A 160 11.32 7.63 -23.57
N ARG A 161 11.92 6.64 -24.24
CA ARG A 161 11.24 5.37 -24.51
C ARG A 161 11.04 4.55 -23.22
N GLY A 162 9.92 3.83 -23.14
CA GLY A 162 9.64 2.90 -22.04
C GLY A 162 8.95 3.53 -20.82
N LEU A 163 8.63 4.82 -20.88
CA LEU A 163 7.79 5.53 -19.92
C LEU A 163 6.33 5.06 -19.99
N SER A 164 5.56 5.26 -18.94
CA SER A 164 4.13 5.00 -18.95
C SER A 164 3.39 6.05 -18.14
N ALA A 165 2.23 6.47 -18.62
CA ALA A 165 1.30 7.28 -17.85
C ALA A 165 -0.02 6.54 -17.73
N GLY A 166 -0.74 6.83 -16.65
CA GLY A 166 -2.02 6.24 -16.35
C GLY A 166 -2.64 7.02 -15.20
N ARG A 167 -3.97 7.13 -15.20
CA ARG A 167 -4.71 7.99 -14.28
C ARG A 167 -4.25 7.83 -12.83
N VAL A 168 -4.28 6.60 -12.32
CA VAL A 168 -3.96 6.32 -10.92
C VAL A 168 -2.45 6.37 -10.63
N GLN A 169 -1.62 5.81 -11.52
CA GLN A 169 -0.16 5.80 -11.32
C GLN A 169 0.43 7.22 -11.34
N SER A 170 -0.04 8.09 -12.23
CA SER A 170 0.49 9.44 -12.40
C SER A 170 0.13 10.33 -11.22
N VAL A 171 -1.07 10.18 -10.64
CA VAL A 171 -1.47 10.88 -9.41
C VAL A 171 -0.68 10.36 -8.20
N ALA A 172 -0.45 9.06 -8.08
CA ALA A 172 0.40 8.51 -7.02
C ALA A 172 1.84 9.04 -7.11
N LEU A 173 2.39 9.17 -8.32
CA LEU A 173 3.68 9.83 -8.54
C LEU A 173 3.65 11.29 -8.10
N ARG A 174 2.60 12.04 -8.45
CA ARG A 174 2.42 13.44 -8.06
C ARG A 174 2.44 13.61 -6.55
N ILE A 175 1.71 12.77 -5.81
CA ILE A 175 1.69 12.79 -4.34
C ILE A 175 3.12 12.67 -3.77
N ILE A 176 3.93 11.76 -4.32
CA ILE A 176 5.33 11.57 -3.88
C ILE A 176 6.21 12.77 -4.25
N VAL A 177 6.06 13.32 -5.47
CA VAL A 177 6.83 14.48 -5.93
C VAL A 177 6.49 15.74 -5.12
N GLU A 178 5.22 15.98 -4.83
CA GLU A 178 4.78 17.11 -4.01
C GLU A 178 5.30 16.99 -2.57
N ARG A 179 5.33 15.78 -2.00
CA ARG A 179 5.99 15.55 -0.70
C ARG A 179 7.48 15.88 -0.73
N GLU A 180 8.18 15.50 -1.79
CA GLU A 180 9.61 15.84 -1.90
C GLU A 180 9.82 17.36 -1.98
N ARG A 181 8.97 18.07 -2.75
CA ARG A 181 9.00 19.54 -2.83
C ARG A 181 8.73 20.21 -1.49
N GLN A 182 7.79 19.67 -0.71
CA GLN A 182 7.53 20.13 0.65
C GLN A 182 8.76 19.97 1.54
N ILE A 183 9.52 18.89 1.39
CA ILE A 183 10.76 18.66 2.14
C ILE A 183 11.87 19.61 1.68
N GLU A 184 12.06 19.77 0.37
CA GLU A 184 13.10 20.63 -0.22
C GLU A 184 12.90 22.12 0.10
N SER A 185 11.65 22.58 0.14
CA SER A 185 11.30 23.98 0.47
C SER A 185 11.12 24.24 1.96
N PHE A 186 11.25 23.22 2.81
CA PHE A 186 11.05 23.35 4.24
C PHE A 186 12.22 24.08 4.90
N VAL A 187 11.91 25.17 5.59
CA VAL A 187 12.88 25.91 6.42
C VAL A 187 12.62 25.55 7.89
N PRO A 188 13.53 24.82 8.56
CA PRO A 188 13.38 24.49 9.97
C PRO A 188 13.28 25.76 10.82
N ARG A 189 12.29 25.79 11.71
CA ARG A 189 12.13 26.83 12.72
C ARG A 189 12.59 26.30 14.06
N GLU A 190 13.42 27.08 14.73
CA GLU A 190 13.81 26.84 16.11
C GLU A 190 12.61 26.99 17.04
N TYR A 191 12.53 26.13 18.05
CA TYR A 191 11.66 26.31 19.20
C TYR A 191 12.30 25.64 20.42
N TRP A 192 11.91 26.06 21.60
CA TRP A 192 12.41 25.51 22.86
C TRP A 192 11.26 24.90 23.67
N GLU A 193 11.57 23.80 24.36
CA GLU A 193 10.72 23.24 25.41
C GLU A 193 11.45 23.37 26.74
N ILE A 194 10.73 23.73 27.81
CA ILE A 194 11.27 23.71 29.17
C ILE A 194 10.59 22.60 29.94
N GLU A 195 11.39 21.65 30.43
CA GLU A 195 10.96 20.59 31.32
C GLU A 195 11.48 20.86 32.74
N ALA A 196 10.62 20.74 33.74
CA ALA A 196 10.97 20.84 35.15
C ALA A 196 11.00 19.45 35.76
N LEU A 197 12.12 19.10 36.42
CA LEU A 197 12.20 17.96 37.32
C LEU A 197 11.75 18.39 38.70
N LEU A 198 10.68 17.80 39.20
CA LEU A 198 9.98 18.21 40.42
C LEU A 198 9.95 17.07 41.43
N GLY A 199 10.34 17.37 42.67
CA GLY A 199 10.26 16.48 43.81
C GLY A 199 8.96 16.68 44.59
N THR A 200 8.27 15.57 44.86
CA THR A 200 7.08 15.53 45.72
C THR A 200 7.45 15.65 47.20
N PRO A 201 6.50 16.03 48.08
CA PRO A 201 6.71 15.99 49.53
C PRO A 201 7.11 14.59 50.06
N GLY A 202 6.69 13.53 49.36
CA GLY A 202 7.05 12.13 49.67
C GLY A 202 8.43 11.70 49.15
N GLY A 203 9.20 12.60 48.53
CA GLY A 203 10.56 12.33 48.07
C GLY A 203 10.68 11.67 46.69
N ALA A 204 9.57 11.36 46.01
CA ALA A 204 9.59 10.89 44.63
C ALA A 204 9.75 12.06 43.65
N ASP A 205 10.49 11.86 42.55
CA ASP A 205 10.67 12.85 41.50
C ASP A 205 9.85 12.52 40.25
N PHE A 206 9.42 13.55 39.51
CA PHE A 206 8.76 13.42 38.21
C PHE A 206 9.01 14.63 37.32
N SER A 207 8.85 14.47 36.01
CA SER A 207 9.00 15.56 35.04
C SER A 207 7.66 16.20 34.69
N ALA A 208 7.66 17.52 34.53
CA ALA A 208 6.53 18.29 34.03
C ALA A 208 6.99 19.23 32.92
N LYS A 209 6.18 19.38 31.86
CA LYS A 209 6.47 20.26 30.72
C LYS A 209 5.76 21.59 30.86
N LEU A 210 6.45 22.69 30.58
CA LEU A 210 5.84 24.01 30.53
C LEU A 210 4.77 24.03 29.43
N ASP A 211 3.56 24.49 29.76
CA ASP A 211 2.41 24.49 28.84
C ASP A 211 1.92 25.91 28.55
N LYS A 212 1.87 26.78 29.57
CA LYS A 212 1.25 28.11 29.46
C LYS A 212 1.98 29.21 30.23
N GLU A 213 1.78 30.44 29.78
CA GLU A 213 2.07 31.69 30.49
C GLU A 213 0.78 32.54 30.51
N ASP A 214 0.40 33.03 31.68
CA ASP A 214 -0.83 33.81 31.91
C ASP A 214 -2.12 33.16 31.37
N GLY A 215 -2.16 31.81 31.38
CA GLY A 215 -3.32 31.02 30.95
C GLY A 215 -3.39 30.71 29.44
N GLU A 216 -2.49 31.30 28.64
CA GLU A 216 -2.38 31.09 27.20
C GLU A 216 -1.23 30.13 26.86
N LYS A 217 -1.38 29.36 25.78
CA LYS A 217 -0.34 28.41 25.36
C LYS A 217 0.92 29.15 24.96
N ILE A 218 2.05 28.80 25.56
CA ILE A 218 3.33 29.46 25.30
C ILE A 218 4.07 28.80 24.14
N GLU A 219 4.70 29.62 23.29
CA GLU A 219 5.65 29.19 22.26
C GLU A 219 6.99 29.89 22.49
N ILE A 220 8.04 29.14 22.82
CA ILE A 220 9.38 29.67 23.09
C ILE A 220 10.19 29.60 21.80
N LYS A 221 10.59 30.74 21.25
CA LYS A 221 11.11 30.83 19.86
C LYS A 221 12.61 30.75 19.76
N ASN A 222 13.34 31.07 20.83
CA ASN A 222 14.79 31.11 20.85
C ASN A 222 15.35 30.89 22.25
N ARG A 223 16.67 30.76 22.31
CA ARG A 223 17.41 30.54 23.54
C ARG A 223 17.25 31.68 24.54
N GLU A 224 17.29 32.94 24.09
CA GLU A 224 17.21 34.09 24.99
C GLU A 224 15.87 34.12 25.73
N GLU A 225 14.78 33.75 25.07
CA GLU A 225 13.47 33.60 25.68
C GLU A 225 13.43 32.43 26.66
N ALA A 226 13.99 31.27 26.28
CA ALA A 226 14.06 30.10 27.15
C ALA A 226 14.86 30.38 28.44
N ASP A 227 16.02 31.02 28.33
CA ASP A 227 16.89 31.37 29.45
C ASP A 227 16.21 32.38 30.39
N ARG A 228 15.54 33.41 29.84
CA ARG A 228 14.75 34.37 30.65
C ARG A 228 13.61 33.70 31.42
N ILE A 229 12.90 32.76 30.78
CA ILE A 229 11.82 32.01 31.43
C ILE A 229 12.40 31.09 32.52
N ALA A 230 13.49 30.38 32.23
CA ALA A 230 14.15 29.50 33.18
C ALA A 230 14.66 30.25 34.43
N GLU A 231 15.21 31.46 34.28
CA GLU A 231 15.62 32.30 35.41
C GLU A 231 14.45 32.70 36.32
N LYS A 232 13.30 33.07 35.73
CA LYS A 232 12.08 33.37 36.50
C LYS A 232 11.55 32.12 37.22
N LEU A 233 11.53 30.99 36.54
CA LEU A 233 11.08 29.71 37.08
C LEU A 233 11.96 29.20 38.21
N GLY A 234 13.28 29.41 38.14
CA GLY A 234 14.23 29.00 39.18
C GLY A 234 13.99 29.68 40.55
N LYS A 235 13.26 30.79 40.56
CA LYS A 235 12.85 31.53 41.77
C LYS A 235 11.38 31.31 42.14
N SER A 236 10.64 30.55 41.35
CA SER A 236 9.20 30.35 41.51
C SER A 236 8.91 29.19 42.46
N VAL A 237 7.78 29.28 43.17
CA VAL A 237 7.24 28.17 43.95
C VAL A 237 6.35 27.33 43.04
N PHE A 238 6.65 26.04 42.94
CA PHE A 238 5.85 25.09 42.18
C PHE A 238 4.78 24.50 43.10
N SER A 239 3.53 24.55 42.68
CA SER A 239 2.41 24.00 43.47
C SER A 239 1.42 23.26 42.58
N VAL A 240 0.87 22.17 43.08
CA VAL A 240 -0.14 21.40 42.35
C VAL A 240 -1.44 22.19 42.30
N ALA A 241 -1.84 22.59 41.09
CA ALA A 241 -3.05 23.39 40.85
C ALA A 241 -4.30 22.51 40.76
N SER A 242 -4.21 21.38 40.04
CA SER A 242 -5.30 20.41 39.96
C SER A 242 -4.80 19.02 39.59
N ILE A 243 -5.53 18.00 40.05
CA ILE A 243 -5.27 16.60 39.71
C ILE A 243 -6.54 15.99 39.12
N THR A 244 -6.47 15.58 37.86
CA THR A 244 -7.57 14.89 37.20
C THR A 244 -7.21 13.42 36.99
N ARG A 245 -8.05 12.51 37.51
CA ARG A 245 -7.96 11.07 37.24
C ARG A 245 -9.15 10.64 36.38
N LYS A 246 -8.87 10.03 35.23
CA LYS A 246 -9.90 9.54 34.31
C LYS A 246 -9.56 8.13 33.83
N GLU A 247 -10.59 7.29 33.75
CA GLU A 247 -10.48 6.04 33.02
C GLU A 247 -10.52 6.33 31.52
N LYS A 248 -9.49 5.89 30.80
CA LYS A 248 -9.42 5.95 29.33
C LYS A 248 -9.51 4.54 28.77
N LYS A 249 -10.43 4.34 27.83
CA LYS A 249 -10.56 3.09 27.09
C LYS A 249 -9.78 3.16 25.78
N ARG A 250 -9.12 2.08 25.44
CA ARG A 250 -8.52 1.86 24.12
C ARG A 250 -9.27 0.73 23.43
N ASN A 251 -10.09 1.11 22.44
CA ASN A 251 -10.90 0.15 21.72
C ASN A 251 -10.03 -0.72 20.80
N PRO A 252 -10.40 -1.99 20.60
CA PRO A 252 -9.73 -2.83 19.62
C PRO A 252 -9.93 -2.29 18.21
N GLU A 253 -8.90 -2.39 17.40
CA GLU A 253 -8.96 -1.99 16.00
C GLU A 253 -9.75 -3.00 15.15
N PRO A 254 -10.37 -2.56 14.04
CA PRO A 254 -11.14 -3.44 13.16
C PRO A 254 -10.29 -4.58 12.59
N PRO A 255 -10.93 -5.71 12.20
CA PRO A 255 -10.32 -6.72 11.35
C PRO A 255 -9.65 -6.11 10.12
N PHE A 256 -8.65 -6.79 9.56
CA PHE A 256 -7.92 -6.24 8.43
C PHE A 256 -8.79 -6.12 7.18
N ILE A 257 -8.64 -4.99 6.50
CA ILE A 257 -8.89 -4.83 5.07
C ILE A 257 -7.56 -4.75 4.32
N THR A 258 -7.57 -4.78 2.99
CA THR A 258 -6.34 -4.84 2.18
C THR A 258 -5.37 -3.70 2.46
N SER A 259 -5.87 -2.48 2.59
CA SER A 259 -5.07 -1.29 2.88
C SER A 259 -4.38 -1.40 4.24
N THR A 260 -5.13 -1.71 5.30
CA THR A 260 -4.62 -1.86 6.67
C THR A 260 -3.67 -3.04 6.82
N LEU A 261 -3.89 -4.15 6.08
CA LEU A 261 -2.97 -5.28 6.05
C LEU A 261 -1.64 -4.91 5.39
N GLN A 262 -1.67 -4.15 4.29
CA GLN A 262 -0.45 -3.66 3.63
C GLN A 262 0.32 -2.69 4.54
N GLN A 263 -0.39 -1.80 5.24
CA GLN A 263 0.19 -0.87 6.21
C GLN A 263 0.90 -1.61 7.35
N GLU A 264 0.20 -2.52 8.03
CA GLU A 264 0.77 -3.26 9.16
C GLU A 264 1.82 -4.30 8.73
N GLY A 265 1.67 -4.88 7.53
CA GLY A 265 2.71 -5.71 6.91
C GLY A 265 4.02 -4.95 6.73
N PHE A 266 3.96 -3.67 6.36
CA PHE A 266 5.16 -2.83 6.30
C PHE A 266 5.64 -2.42 7.69
N ASN A 267 4.75 -1.90 8.55
CA ASN A 267 5.14 -1.36 9.86
C ASN A 267 5.76 -2.43 10.75
N LYS A 268 5.11 -3.60 10.88
CA LYS A 268 5.51 -4.66 11.81
C LYS A 268 6.42 -5.71 11.18
N LEU A 269 6.21 -6.07 9.92
CA LEU A 269 6.92 -7.19 9.27
C LEU A 269 7.99 -6.71 8.28
N LYS A 270 8.05 -5.40 7.99
CA LYS A 270 8.91 -4.79 6.96
C LYS A 270 8.66 -5.37 5.56
N PHE A 271 7.47 -5.93 5.32
CA PHE A 271 7.04 -6.39 4.00
C PHE A 271 6.53 -5.21 3.18
N ASN A 272 7.01 -5.07 1.94
CA ASN A 272 6.41 -4.13 1.01
C ASN A 272 5.04 -4.62 0.53
N SER A 273 4.25 -3.70 -0.04
CA SER A 273 2.86 -3.96 -0.44
C SER A 273 2.72 -5.19 -1.35
N SER A 274 3.61 -5.33 -2.35
CA SER A 274 3.59 -6.48 -3.26
C SER A 274 3.92 -7.80 -2.55
N ARG A 275 4.87 -7.79 -1.61
CA ARG A 275 5.23 -9.00 -0.85
C ARG A 275 4.11 -9.42 0.10
N THR A 276 3.48 -8.46 0.79
CA THR A 276 2.31 -8.70 1.63
C THR A 276 1.19 -9.38 0.84
N MET A 277 0.83 -8.82 -0.33
CA MET A 277 -0.23 -9.40 -1.16
C MET A 277 0.12 -10.77 -1.74
N GLN A 278 1.38 -11.00 -2.12
CA GLN A 278 1.83 -12.30 -2.59
C GLN A 278 1.68 -13.39 -1.52
N ILE A 279 2.07 -13.10 -0.28
CA ILE A 279 1.98 -14.05 0.84
C ILE A 279 0.50 -14.26 1.21
N ALA A 280 -0.29 -13.18 1.28
CA ALA A 280 -1.73 -13.27 1.55
C ALA A 280 -2.45 -14.14 0.49
N GLN A 281 -2.09 -13.99 -0.78
CA GLN A 281 -2.63 -14.85 -1.85
C GLN A 281 -2.29 -16.33 -1.63
N GLN A 282 -1.08 -16.66 -1.20
CA GLN A 282 -0.72 -18.05 -0.86
C GLN A 282 -1.53 -18.59 0.31
N LEU A 283 -1.70 -17.79 1.36
CA LEU A 283 -2.50 -18.17 2.53
C LEU A 283 -3.98 -18.37 2.17
N TYR A 284 -4.52 -17.58 1.24
CA TYR A 284 -5.90 -17.73 0.75
C TYR A 284 -6.08 -18.94 -0.17
N GLU A 285 -5.22 -19.09 -1.20
CA GLU A 285 -5.36 -20.15 -2.21
C GLU A 285 -5.09 -21.55 -1.65
N GLY A 286 -4.21 -21.63 -0.66
CA GLY A 286 -3.94 -22.84 0.09
C GLY A 286 -2.44 -23.09 0.30
N VAL A 287 -2.12 -23.56 1.50
CA VAL A 287 -0.81 -24.10 1.88
C VAL A 287 -0.95 -25.57 2.24
N ASP A 288 0.03 -26.38 1.84
CA ASP A 288 0.04 -27.82 2.12
C ASP A 288 0.33 -28.06 3.60
N LEU A 289 -0.67 -28.52 4.35
CA LEU A 289 -0.54 -28.94 5.73
C LEU A 289 -0.32 -30.46 5.80
N ALA A 290 0.57 -30.90 6.69
CA ALA A 290 0.85 -32.32 6.88
C ALA A 290 -0.44 -33.07 7.28
N GLY A 291 -0.77 -34.16 6.57
CA GLY A 291 -1.98 -34.96 6.80
C GLY A 291 -3.28 -34.37 6.22
N GLU A 292 -3.42 -33.05 6.14
CA GLU A 292 -4.64 -32.37 5.66
C GLU A 292 -4.58 -31.93 4.19
N GLY A 293 -3.38 -31.83 3.60
CA GLY A 293 -3.17 -31.32 2.24
C GLY A 293 -3.35 -29.81 2.14
N PRO A 294 -3.62 -29.27 0.93
CA PRO A 294 -3.75 -27.84 0.74
C PRO A 294 -5.00 -27.30 1.43
N VAL A 295 -4.84 -26.29 2.28
CA VAL A 295 -5.91 -25.63 3.04
C VAL A 295 -5.77 -24.10 2.93
N GLY A 296 -6.87 -23.41 2.59
CA GLY A 296 -6.95 -21.95 2.65
C GLY A 296 -7.02 -21.48 4.11
N LEU A 297 -6.01 -20.74 4.56
CA LEU A 297 -5.85 -20.31 5.96
C LEU A 297 -6.50 -18.96 6.27
N ILE A 298 -6.74 -18.13 5.25
CA ILE A 298 -7.37 -16.82 5.42
C ILE A 298 -8.52 -16.64 4.43
N THR A 299 -9.41 -15.69 4.73
CA THR A 299 -10.40 -15.16 3.79
C THR A 299 -9.74 -14.34 2.68
N TYR A 300 -10.53 -13.99 1.66
CA TYR A 300 -10.06 -13.28 0.48
C TYR A 300 -9.37 -11.94 0.83
N MET A 301 -8.14 -11.77 0.32
CA MET A 301 -7.24 -10.69 0.73
C MET A 301 -7.44 -9.36 0.00
N ARG A 302 -8.34 -9.29 -0.99
CA ARG A 302 -8.70 -8.05 -1.72
C ARG A 302 -10.10 -7.61 -1.31
N THR A 303 -10.17 -6.86 -0.23
CA THR A 303 -11.41 -6.42 0.42
C THR A 303 -11.20 -5.04 1.04
N ASP A 304 -12.24 -4.23 0.99
CA ASP A 304 -12.38 -2.94 1.67
C ASP A 304 -13.43 -3.01 2.80
N SER A 305 -13.95 -4.20 3.08
CA SER A 305 -14.99 -4.46 4.08
C SER A 305 -14.40 -4.98 5.38
N THR A 306 -14.80 -4.37 6.51
CA THR A 306 -14.47 -4.87 7.86
C THR A 306 -15.51 -5.83 8.41
N ASN A 307 -16.51 -6.20 7.60
CA ASN A 307 -17.58 -7.12 7.96
C ASN A 307 -17.04 -8.52 8.27
N VAL A 308 -17.69 -9.24 9.17
CA VAL A 308 -17.33 -10.61 9.56
C VAL A 308 -18.60 -11.45 9.61
N ALA A 309 -18.54 -12.66 9.04
CA ALA A 309 -19.63 -13.61 9.06
C ALA A 309 -20.04 -13.97 10.49
N ALA A 310 -21.36 -14.11 10.74
CA ALA A 310 -21.89 -14.43 12.07
C ALA A 310 -21.31 -15.74 12.65
N SER A 311 -21.01 -16.73 11.80
CA SER A 311 -20.35 -17.97 12.19
C SER A 311 -18.93 -17.73 12.71
N ALA A 312 -18.14 -16.90 12.04
CA ALA A 312 -16.78 -16.57 12.44
C ALA A 312 -16.74 -15.69 13.70
N VAL A 313 -17.70 -14.77 13.84
CA VAL A 313 -17.90 -14.02 15.10
C VAL A 313 -18.20 -14.97 16.25
N LYS A 314 -19.10 -15.93 16.07
CA LYS A 314 -19.41 -16.92 17.10
C LYS A 314 -18.17 -17.74 17.47
N GLU A 315 -17.42 -18.24 16.47
CA GLU A 315 -16.20 -19.00 16.69
C GLU A 315 -15.15 -18.20 17.49
N ALA A 316 -14.93 -16.93 17.12
CA ALA A 316 -14.00 -16.06 17.83
C ALA A 316 -14.44 -15.81 19.28
N ARG A 317 -15.74 -15.60 19.52
CA ARG A 317 -16.29 -15.38 20.87
C ARG A 317 -16.14 -16.61 21.77
N ASP A 318 -16.46 -17.78 21.23
CA ASP A 318 -16.29 -19.05 21.94
C ASP A 318 -14.81 -19.25 22.30
N PHE A 319 -13.90 -19.04 21.34
CA PHE A 319 -12.46 -19.10 21.58
C PHE A 319 -11.95 -18.09 22.61
N ILE A 320 -12.42 -16.83 22.56
CA ILE A 320 -12.01 -15.80 23.51
C ILE A 320 -12.44 -16.19 24.93
N LYS A 321 -13.68 -16.66 25.09
CA LYS A 321 -14.20 -17.13 26.37
C LYS A 321 -13.36 -18.27 26.94
N ASP A 322 -13.06 -19.26 26.11
CA ASP A 322 -12.38 -20.48 26.54
C ASP A 322 -10.89 -20.26 26.82
N LYS A 323 -10.22 -19.43 26.01
CA LYS A 323 -8.76 -19.20 26.12
C LYS A 323 -8.36 -18.05 27.04
N TYR A 324 -9.11 -16.94 27.03
CA TYR A 324 -8.76 -15.72 27.76
C TYR A 324 -9.67 -15.48 28.97
N GLY A 325 -10.90 -15.99 28.95
CA GLY A 325 -11.87 -15.85 30.04
C GLY A 325 -12.97 -14.83 29.75
N ALA A 326 -13.99 -14.83 30.60
CA ALA A 326 -15.20 -14.04 30.41
C ALA A 326 -14.97 -12.52 30.43
N GLU A 327 -13.98 -12.03 31.19
CA GLU A 327 -13.64 -10.60 31.28
C GLU A 327 -13.08 -10.02 29.99
N TYR A 328 -12.53 -10.86 29.10
CA TYR A 328 -12.00 -10.47 27.80
C TYR A 328 -13.03 -10.51 26.68
N LEU A 329 -14.21 -11.09 26.95
CA LEU A 329 -15.30 -11.24 25.99
C LEU A 329 -16.33 -10.11 26.17
N PRO A 330 -16.55 -9.26 25.16
CA PRO A 330 -17.60 -8.25 25.22
C PRO A 330 -19.00 -8.87 25.30
N ASP A 331 -19.92 -8.21 26.03
CA ASP A 331 -21.32 -8.64 26.17
C ASP A 331 -21.99 -8.85 24.80
N LYS A 332 -21.75 -7.93 23.87
CA LYS A 332 -22.22 -7.97 22.48
C LYS A 332 -21.03 -8.06 21.51
N PRO A 333 -21.18 -8.71 20.35
CA PRO A 333 -20.14 -8.72 19.33
C PRO A 333 -19.71 -7.31 18.92
N ASN A 334 -18.42 -7.10 18.71
CA ASN A 334 -17.91 -5.84 18.18
C ASN A 334 -18.21 -5.78 16.68
N VAL A 335 -18.91 -4.73 16.26
CA VAL A 335 -19.27 -4.49 14.85
C VAL A 335 -18.57 -3.23 14.37
N TYR A 336 -17.90 -3.33 13.23
CA TYR A 336 -17.15 -2.26 12.61
C TYR A 336 -17.87 -1.81 11.33
N LYS A 337 -18.01 -0.50 11.15
CA LYS A 337 -18.59 0.05 9.94
C LYS A 337 -17.56 0.05 8.82
N SER A 338 -17.94 -0.50 7.67
CA SER A 338 -17.21 -0.29 6.42
C SER A 338 -17.42 1.14 5.92
N ARG A 339 -16.56 1.59 4.99
CA ARG A 339 -16.73 2.92 4.36
C ARG A 339 -17.97 2.91 3.44
N LYS A 340 -18.55 4.09 3.18
CA LYS A 340 -19.80 4.26 2.39
C LYS A 340 -19.80 3.60 1.00
N ASN A 341 -18.63 3.42 0.38
CA ASN A 341 -18.48 2.82 -0.96
C ASN A 341 -17.77 1.46 -0.91
N ALA A 342 -17.65 0.85 0.28
CA ALA A 342 -17.05 -0.48 0.40
C ALA A 342 -17.99 -1.53 -0.18
N GLN A 343 -17.43 -2.55 -0.81
CA GLN A 343 -18.20 -3.69 -1.31
C GLN A 343 -18.63 -4.54 -0.11
N GLU A 344 -19.73 -4.18 0.57
CA GLU A 344 -20.19 -4.83 1.81
C GLU A 344 -20.51 -6.33 1.68
N ALA A 345 -20.64 -6.83 0.44
CA ALA A 345 -20.73 -8.26 0.14
C ALA A 345 -19.43 -9.03 0.46
N HIS A 346 -18.31 -8.32 0.70
CA HIS A 346 -17.03 -8.91 1.06
C HIS A 346 -16.84 -8.99 2.57
N GLU A 347 -16.06 -9.97 2.98
CA GLU A 347 -15.64 -10.15 4.37
C GLU A 347 -14.27 -9.50 4.60
N ALA A 348 -13.96 -9.18 5.85
CA ALA A 348 -12.63 -8.79 6.28
C ALA A 348 -11.62 -9.93 6.08
N ILE A 349 -10.34 -9.56 6.05
CA ILE A 349 -9.21 -10.49 6.06
C ILE A 349 -9.03 -11.04 7.48
N ARG A 350 -9.37 -12.32 7.65
CA ARG A 350 -9.32 -13.06 8.92
C ARG A 350 -8.85 -14.50 8.68
N PRO A 351 -8.48 -15.26 9.73
CA PRO A 351 -8.32 -16.70 9.63
C PRO A 351 -9.60 -17.37 9.14
N SER A 352 -9.47 -18.40 8.30
CA SER A 352 -10.60 -19.22 7.86
C SER A 352 -11.17 -20.10 8.98
N ALA A 353 -10.37 -20.40 10.00
CA ALA A 353 -10.79 -21.02 11.25
C ALA A 353 -9.91 -20.52 12.40
N VAL A 354 -10.54 -20.15 13.51
CA VAL A 354 -9.86 -19.69 14.74
C VAL A 354 -9.16 -20.85 15.45
N SER A 355 -9.66 -22.07 15.28
CA SER A 355 -9.05 -23.29 15.82
C SER A 355 -7.62 -23.56 15.31
N ARG A 356 -7.22 -22.96 14.19
CA ARG A 356 -5.85 -23.04 13.66
C ARG A 356 -4.97 -21.94 14.23
N SER A 357 -4.56 -22.09 15.48
CA SER A 357 -3.71 -21.09 16.14
C SER A 357 -2.36 -20.94 15.41
N PRO A 358 -1.73 -19.74 15.42
CA PRO A 358 -0.41 -19.56 14.85
C PRO A 358 0.59 -20.57 15.41
N GLU A 359 0.56 -20.85 16.72
CA GLU A 359 1.47 -21.80 17.37
C GLU A 359 1.46 -23.18 16.72
N GLN A 360 0.29 -23.70 16.34
CA GLN A 360 0.14 -24.99 15.66
C GLN A 360 0.67 -24.99 14.22
N LEU A 361 0.69 -23.83 13.56
CA LEU A 361 1.10 -23.69 12.16
C LEU A 361 2.56 -23.28 11.99
N ARG A 362 3.28 -23.01 13.09
CA ARG A 362 4.65 -22.46 13.05
C ARG A 362 5.60 -23.29 12.20
N ASP A 363 5.58 -24.61 12.36
CA ASP A 363 6.50 -25.51 11.66
C ASP A 363 5.99 -25.95 10.28
N LEU A 364 4.74 -25.60 9.94
CA LEU A 364 4.09 -25.93 8.66
C LEU A 364 4.16 -24.78 7.65
N LEU A 365 4.41 -23.56 8.12
CA LEU A 365 4.47 -22.36 7.30
C LEU A 365 5.91 -21.92 7.08
N THR A 366 6.16 -21.29 5.92
CA THR A 366 7.41 -20.54 5.76
C THR A 366 7.45 -19.38 6.78
N PRO A 367 8.64 -18.89 7.18
CA PRO A 367 8.76 -17.82 8.18
C PRO A 367 7.95 -16.56 7.85
N GLU A 368 7.83 -16.21 6.57
CA GLU A 368 7.05 -15.03 6.15
C GLU A 368 5.54 -15.29 6.12
N GLN A 369 5.11 -16.50 5.71
CA GLN A 369 3.71 -16.91 5.82
C GLN A 369 3.25 -16.94 7.28
N TYR A 370 4.07 -17.52 8.17
CA TYR A 370 3.81 -17.54 9.61
C TYR A 370 3.62 -16.13 10.16
N LYS A 371 4.56 -15.22 9.89
CA LYS A 371 4.50 -13.83 10.37
C LYS A 371 3.23 -13.11 9.90
N LEU A 372 2.86 -13.25 8.62
CA LEU A 372 1.66 -12.59 8.10
C LEU A 372 0.38 -13.23 8.64
N TYR A 373 0.34 -14.56 8.75
CA TYR A 373 -0.79 -15.27 9.33
C TYR A 373 -0.99 -14.91 10.80
N GLU A 374 0.07 -14.91 11.60
CA GLU A 374 0.03 -14.50 13.01
C GLU A 374 -0.48 -13.07 13.17
N LEU A 375 -0.02 -12.15 12.31
CA LEU A 375 -0.51 -10.77 12.30
C LEU A 375 -2.02 -10.70 12.04
N ILE A 376 -2.50 -11.40 11.01
CA ILE A 376 -3.93 -11.47 10.66
C ILE A 376 -4.75 -12.10 11.80
N TYR A 377 -4.27 -13.21 12.36
CA TYR A 377 -4.91 -13.94 13.43
C TYR A 377 -5.07 -13.07 14.69
N ARG A 378 -3.98 -12.49 15.17
CA ARG A 378 -3.98 -11.64 16.38
C ARG A 378 -4.89 -10.43 16.20
N ARG A 379 -4.88 -9.80 15.02
CA ARG A 379 -5.74 -8.66 14.71
C ARG A 379 -7.22 -9.05 14.76
N PHE A 380 -7.58 -10.17 14.16
CA PHE A 380 -8.96 -10.65 14.14
C PHE A 380 -9.47 -10.98 15.55
N ILE A 381 -8.71 -11.74 16.34
CA ILE A 381 -9.10 -12.07 17.72
C ILE A 381 -9.20 -10.81 18.57
N SER A 382 -8.20 -9.94 18.54
CA SER A 382 -8.20 -8.66 19.26
C SER A 382 -9.43 -7.80 18.92
N SER A 383 -9.86 -7.78 17.65
CA SER A 383 -11.06 -7.04 17.21
C SER A 383 -12.36 -7.46 17.91
N GLN A 384 -12.44 -8.69 18.41
CA GLN A 384 -13.63 -9.22 19.10
C GLN A 384 -13.49 -9.25 20.63
N MET A 385 -12.42 -8.65 21.18
CA MET A 385 -12.16 -8.59 22.62
C MET A 385 -12.65 -7.27 23.24
N THR A 386 -12.72 -7.23 24.57
CA THR A 386 -13.02 -6.01 25.33
C THR A 386 -11.89 -4.97 25.22
N PRO A 387 -12.21 -3.66 25.24
CA PRO A 387 -11.20 -2.59 25.26
C PRO A 387 -10.21 -2.72 26.42
N ALA A 388 -8.97 -2.31 26.19
CA ALA A 388 -8.03 -2.07 27.29
C ALA A 388 -8.46 -0.83 28.08
N ARG A 389 -8.15 -0.81 29.38
CA ARG A 389 -8.50 0.28 30.30
C ARG A 389 -7.27 0.80 31.00
N TYR A 390 -7.12 2.11 30.99
CA TYR A 390 -6.03 2.83 31.63
C TYR A 390 -6.59 3.82 32.65
N SER A 391 -5.92 3.94 33.79
CA SER A 391 -6.07 5.09 34.68
C SER A 391 -5.08 6.16 34.24
N VAL A 392 -5.57 7.26 33.69
CA VAL A 392 -4.74 8.41 33.32
C VAL A 392 -4.84 9.45 34.42
N THR A 393 -3.69 9.85 34.96
CA THR A 393 -3.58 10.96 35.91
C THR A 393 -2.93 12.13 35.18
N SER A 394 -3.63 13.25 35.13
CA SER A 394 -3.11 14.52 34.61
C SER A 394 -2.98 15.51 35.75
N VAL A 395 -1.83 16.15 35.85
CA VAL A 395 -1.50 17.11 36.90
C VAL A 395 -1.18 18.44 36.23
N SER A 396 -1.85 19.49 36.69
CA SER A 396 -1.50 20.87 36.35
C SER A 396 -0.79 21.51 37.54
N ILE A 397 0.30 22.21 37.27
CA ILE A 397 1.20 22.76 38.29
C ILE A 397 1.39 24.25 38.00
N ASN A 398 1.20 25.09 39.00
CA ASN A 398 1.43 26.53 38.89
C ASN A 398 2.84 26.89 39.35
N ALA A 399 3.47 27.83 38.65
CA ALA A 399 4.77 28.42 38.98
C ALA A 399 4.76 29.91 38.58
N GLY A 400 4.25 30.77 39.46
CA GLY A 400 4.06 32.20 39.16
C GLY A 400 3.05 32.42 38.03
N ALA A 401 3.44 33.14 36.98
CA ALA A 401 2.65 33.34 35.77
C ALA A 401 2.58 32.08 34.86
N TYR A 402 3.41 31.07 35.14
CA TYR A 402 3.55 29.89 34.30
C TYR A 402 2.74 28.71 34.82
N SER A 403 2.31 27.83 33.92
CA SER A 403 1.74 26.53 34.28
C SER A 403 2.39 25.39 33.52
N PHE A 404 2.61 24.28 34.23
CA PHE A 404 3.18 23.05 33.72
C PHE A 404 2.12 21.95 33.68
N SER A 405 2.29 21.02 32.75
CA SER A 405 1.49 19.81 32.67
C SER A 405 2.37 18.57 32.81
N ALA A 406 1.88 17.60 33.56
CA ALA A 406 2.44 16.27 33.65
C ALA A 406 1.32 15.25 33.52
N SER A 407 1.60 14.13 32.86
CA SER A 407 0.68 13.00 32.80
C SER A 407 1.42 11.70 33.07
N GLY A 408 0.70 10.76 33.64
CA GLY A 408 1.12 9.37 33.75
C GLY A 408 -0.08 8.46 33.57
N SER A 409 0.17 7.25 33.09
CA SER A 409 -0.90 6.28 32.85
C SER A 409 -0.56 4.93 33.47
N ARG A 410 -1.57 4.26 34.00
CA ARG A 410 -1.44 2.91 34.53
C ARG A 410 -2.44 2.00 33.85
N LEU A 411 -1.97 0.89 33.28
CA LEU A 411 -2.83 -0.14 32.72
C LEU A 411 -3.63 -0.80 33.87
N ILE A 412 -4.96 -0.65 33.84
CA ILE A 412 -5.87 -1.31 34.77
C ILE A 412 -6.20 -2.71 34.25
N PHE A 413 -6.46 -2.81 32.94
CA PHE A 413 -6.87 -4.03 32.27
C PHE A 413 -6.36 -4.03 30.84
N ASP A 414 -5.69 -5.09 30.42
CA ASP A 414 -5.04 -5.17 29.12
C ASP A 414 -5.99 -5.54 27.98
N GLY A 415 -7.12 -6.20 28.25
CA GLY A 415 -8.19 -6.44 27.28
C GLY A 415 -7.65 -6.94 25.92
N CYS A 416 -8.02 -6.24 24.85
CA CYS A 416 -7.58 -6.53 23.48
C CYS A 416 -6.06 -6.44 23.24
N LEU A 417 -5.31 -5.74 24.12
CA LEU A 417 -3.86 -5.59 24.07
C LEU A 417 -3.12 -6.83 24.57
N SER A 418 -3.80 -7.79 25.20
CA SER A 418 -3.19 -9.09 25.54
C SER A 418 -2.81 -9.89 24.28
N VAL A 419 -3.48 -9.62 23.15
CA VAL A 419 -3.30 -10.36 21.88
C VAL A 419 -2.56 -9.53 20.83
N TYR A 420 -2.89 -8.25 20.71
CA TYR A 420 -2.37 -7.38 19.67
C TYR A 420 -1.98 -6.02 20.25
N ARG A 421 -0.69 -5.65 20.15
CA ARG A 421 -0.17 -4.33 20.54
C ARG A 421 0.56 -3.66 19.38
N LYS A 422 0.41 -2.36 19.21
CA LYS A 422 1.26 -1.52 18.36
C LYS A 422 2.59 -1.20 19.05
N GLU A 423 3.61 -0.86 18.28
CA GLU A 423 4.92 -0.46 18.84
C GLU A 423 4.78 0.80 19.71
N GLU A 424 3.99 1.78 19.25
CA GLU A 424 3.63 2.99 20.02
C GLU A 424 2.94 2.66 21.37
N GLU A 425 2.24 1.53 21.46
CA GLU A 425 1.56 1.09 22.68
C GLU A 425 2.49 0.40 23.69
N GLN A 426 3.71 0.02 23.27
CA GLN A 426 4.76 -0.41 24.19
C GLN A 426 5.40 0.80 24.90
N GLU A 427 5.39 1.97 24.25
CA GLU A 427 5.94 3.23 24.77
C GLU A 427 4.90 4.10 25.51
N GLU A 428 3.60 3.90 25.27
CA GLU A 428 2.51 4.62 25.96
C GLU A 428 2.40 4.35 27.48
N GLY A 429 3.20 3.40 28.01
CA GLY A 429 3.37 3.20 29.45
C GLY A 429 4.22 4.31 30.08
N GLN A 430 3.74 5.56 30.06
CA GLN A 430 4.31 6.60 30.94
C GLN A 430 4.28 6.05 32.38
N PRO A 431 5.38 6.17 33.16
CA PRO A 431 5.38 5.73 34.54
C PRO A 431 4.20 6.34 35.30
N ALA A 432 3.62 5.57 36.21
CA ALA A 432 2.52 6.07 37.03
C ALA A 432 2.96 7.36 37.73
N MET A 433 2.08 8.37 37.74
CA MET A 433 2.35 9.59 38.49
C MET A 433 2.57 9.26 39.98
N PRO A 434 3.51 9.93 40.67
CA PRO A 434 3.62 9.81 42.11
C PRO A 434 2.33 10.27 42.81
N GLU A 435 2.16 9.86 44.06
CA GLU A 435 1.04 10.36 44.86
C GLU A 435 1.21 11.86 45.12
N LEU A 436 0.15 12.61 44.82
CA LEU A 436 0.09 14.06 44.87
C LEU A 436 -1.29 14.48 45.40
N LYS A 437 -1.34 15.64 46.06
CA LYS A 437 -2.56 16.32 46.48
C LYS A 437 -2.60 17.74 45.89
N GLU A 438 -3.80 18.24 45.65
CA GLU A 438 -3.97 19.64 45.27
C GLU A 438 -3.45 20.56 46.37
N GLY A 439 -2.69 21.57 45.99
CA GLY A 439 -1.99 22.47 46.91
C GLY A 439 -0.62 21.98 47.38
N ASP A 440 -0.18 20.76 47.04
CA ASP A 440 1.17 20.29 47.39
C ASP A 440 2.24 21.23 46.80
N ILE A 441 3.20 21.63 47.64
CA ILE A 441 4.37 22.39 47.22
C ILE A 441 5.44 21.41 46.72
N LEU A 442 5.94 21.65 45.51
CA LEU A 442 6.91 20.79 44.84
C LEU A 442 8.29 21.42 44.89
N GLN A 443 9.31 20.59 45.16
CA GLN A 443 10.70 21.01 45.15
C GLN A 443 11.24 21.00 43.72
N LEU A 444 11.69 22.14 43.21
CA LEU A 444 12.40 22.17 41.93
C LEU A 444 13.77 21.49 42.08
N ARG A 445 13.96 20.36 41.39
CA ARG A 445 15.23 19.62 41.32
C ARG A 445 16.11 20.08 40.16
N GLY A 446 15.48 20.46 39.05
CA GLY A 446 16.18 20.95 37.86
C GLY A 446 15.23 21.52 36.83
N LEU A 447 15.74 22.45 36.01
CA LEU A 447 15.08 22.96 34.81
C LEU A 447 15.94 22.59 33.61
N ASN A 448 15.31 22.04 32.59
CA ASN A 448 15.97 21.60 31.37
C ASN A 448 15.34 22.29 30.15
N PRO A 449 15.82 23.50 29.79
CA PRO A 449 15.54 24.08 28.49
C PRO A 449 16.20 23.23 27.40
N SER A 450 15.42 22.76 26.44
CA SER A 450 15.89 21.94 25.33
C SER A 450 15.56 22.59 23.99
N GLN A 451 16.58 22.71 23.15
CA GLN A 451 16.45 23.26 21.81
C GLN A 451 15.92 22.20 20.86
N HIS A 452 14.94 22.58 20.05
CA HIS A 452 14.37 21.75 19.00
C HIS A 452 14.26 22.52 17.69
N PHE A 453 14.13 21.76 16.62
CA PHE A 453 13.81 22.29 15.30
C PHE A 453 12.62 21.55 14.74
N THR A 454 11.69 22.28 14.14
CA THR A 454 10.59 21.68 13.37
C THR A 454 11.18 20.80 12.28
N LYS A 455 10.57 19.64 12.01
CA LYS A 455 11.02 18.70 10.97
C LYS A 455 10.12 18.80 9.73
N PRO A 456 10.66 18.59 8.52
CA PRO A 456 9.84 18.50 7.33
C PRO A 456 8.88 17.29 7.41
N PRO A 457 7.78 17.28 6.63
CA PRO A 457 6.91 16.11 6.58
C PRO A 457 7.70 14.88 6.12
N PRO A 458 7.45 13.69 6.70
CA PRO A 458 8.22 12.49 6.36
C PRO A 458 7.93 12.06 4.92
N ARG A 459 8.94 11.48 4.27
CA ARG A 459 8.74 10.81 2.97
C ARG A 459 7.75 9.65 3.10
N PHE A 460 7.11 9.31 1.99
CA PHE A 460 6.20 8.17 1.98
C PHE A 460 6.94 6.85 2.08
N SER A 461 6.40 5.92 2.85
CA SER A 461 6.72 4.49 2.79
C SER A 461 5.58 3.75 2.06
N ASP A 462 5.69 2.43 1.88
CA ASP A 462 4.56 1.62 1.42
C ASP A 462 3.33 1.83 2.30
N SER A 463 3.51 1.86 3.62
CA SER A 463 2.42 2.06 4.59
C SER A 463 1.74 3.42 4.41
N SER A 464 2.51 4.52 4.50
CA SER A 464 1.91 5.86 4.44
C SER A 464 1.38 6.22 3.04
N LEU A 465 1.95 5.67 1.96
CA LEU A 465 1.41 5.85 0.61
C LEU A 465 0.10 5.10 0.42
N VAL A 466 0.01 3.83 0.84
CA VAL A 466 -1.25 3.06 0.76
C VAL A 466 -2.35 3.74 1.58
N LYS A 467 -2.03 4.20 2.79
CA LYS A 467 -2.95 4.98 3.63
C LYS A 467 -3.46 6.22 2.91
N THR A 468 -2.56 7.00 2.32
CA THR A 468 -2.92 8.24 1.60
C THR A 468 -3.77 7.95 0.38
N LEU A 469 -3.41 6.93 -0.42
CA LEU A 469 -4.21 6.52 -1.58
C LEU A 469 -5.63 6.11 -1.18
N GLU A 470 -5.77 5.38 -0.07
CA GLU A 470 -7.06 5.00 0.48
C GLU A 470 -7.87 6.20 1.01
N GLU A 471 -7.25 7.11 1.77
CA GLU A 471 -7.90 8.32 2.31
C GLU A 471 -8.38 9.27 1.21
N GLU A 472 -7.59 9.42 0.14
CA GLU A 472 -7.94 10.23 -1.03
C GLU A 472 -8.87 9.52 -2.02
N GLY A 473 -9.29 8.28 -1.75
CA GLY A 473 -10.16 7.50 -2.64
C GLY A 473 -9.49 7.07 -3.96
N ILE A 474 -8.17 7.14 -4.03
CA ILE A 474 -7.36 6.77 -5.20
C ILE A 474 -7.02 5.27 -5.17
N GLY A 475 -7.49 4.54 -6.17
CA GLY A 475 -7.25 3.10 -6.28
C GLY A 475 -8.15 2.27 -5.37
N ARG A 476 -8.03 0.95 -5.49
CA ARG A 476 -8.86 -0.07 -4.82
C ARG A 476 -7.96 -1.18 -4.26
N PRO A 477 -8.48 -2.09 -3.42
CA PRO A 477 -7.73 -3.25 -2.90
C PRO A 477 -6.87 -3.99 -3.95
N SER A 478 -7.37 -4.11 -5.17
CA SER A 478 -6.68 -4.76 -6.29
C SER A 478 -5.54 -3.94 -6.90
N THR A 479 -5.44 -2.63 -6.63
CA THR A 479 -4.52 -1.73 -7.34
C THR A 479 -3.42 -1.12 -6.49
N TYR A 480 -3.53 -1.05 -5.16
CA TYR A 480 -2.52 -0.40 -4.29
C TYR A 480 -1.08 -0.91 -4.56
N ALA A 481 -0.86 -2.21 -4.42
CA ALA A 481 0.45 -2.81 -4.66
C ALA A 481 0.91 -2.71 -6.14
N PRO A 482 0.07 -2.97 -7.16
CA PRO A 482 0.42 -2.75 -8.57
C PRO A 482 0.81 -1.32 -8.95
N ILE A 483 0.17 -0.30 -8.36
CA ILE A 483 0.51 1.12 -8.57
C ILE A 483 1.96 1.35 -8.13
N ILE A 484 2.27 1.01 -6.86
CA ILE A 484 3.60 1.17 -6.27
C ILE A 484 4.65 0.41 -7.08
N GLN A 485 4.35 -0.85 -7.44
CA GLN A 485 5.24 -1.68 -8.23
C GLN A 485 5.54 -1.04 -9.59
N THR A 486 4.55 -0.45 -10.24
CA THR A 486 4.71 0.21 -11.54
C THR A 486 5.61 1.45 -11.44
N LEU A 487 5.42 2.29 -10.42
CA LEU A 487 6.27 3.46 -10.18
C LEU A 487 7.75 3.08 -10.01
N LEU A 488 8.01 2.00 -9.27
CA LEU A 488 9.37 1.46 -9.07
C LEU A 488 9.93 0.85 -10.36
N LEU A 489 9.15 0.05 -11.09
CA LEU A 489 9.60 -0.60 -12.33
C LEU A 489 9.92 0.40 -13.46
N ARG A 490 9.26 1.56 -13.46
CA ARG A 490 9.48 2.64 -14.42
C ARG A 490 10.59 3.62 -14.01
N ASP A 491 11.23 3.38 -12.86
CA ASP A 491 12.25 4.27 -12.27
C ASP A 491 11.74 5.71 -12.09
N TYR A 492 10.44 5.88 -11.81
CA TYR A 492 9.87 7.18 -11.41
C TYR A 492 10.13 7.48 -9.94
N VAL A 493 10.18 6.43 -9.15
CA VAL A 493 10.42 6.48 -7.72
C VAL A 493 11.40 5.37 -7.38
N ARG A 494 12.24 5.61 -6.37
CA ARG A 494 13.14 4.61 -5.80
C ARG A 494 12.83 4.42 -4.33
N ARG A 495 12.98 3.18 -3.86
CA ARG A 495 12.85 2.84 -2.45
C ARG A 495 14.24 2.83 -1.80
N ILE A 496 14.49 3.75 -0.87
CA ILE A 496 15.74 3.87 -0.11
C ILE A 496 15.40 3.76 1.37
N LYS A 497 15.97 2.77 2.06
CA LYS A 497 15.69 2.49 3.49
C LYS A 497 14.19 2.46 3.85
N GLY A 498 13.36 1.95 2.94
CA GLY A 498 11.90 1.84 3.13
C GLY A 498 11.07 3.05 2.68
N TYR A 499 11.71 4.15 2.29
CA TYR A 499 11.04 5.38 1.87
C TYR A 499 11.17 5.63 0.37
N PHE A 500 10.16 6.28 -0.20
CA PHE A 500 10.07 6.63 -1.60
C PHE A 500 10.70 7.99 -1.86
N HIS A 501 11.64 8.01 -2.80
CA HIS A 501 12.27 9.21 -3.34
C HIS A 501 11.90 9.32 -4.82
N PRO A 502 11.32 10.45 -5.28
CA PRO A 502 11.12 10.64 -6.71
C PRO A 502 12.48 10.73 -7.41
N THR A 503 12.57 10.16 -8.60
CA THR A 503 13.75 10.38 -9.46
C THR A 503 13.57 11.68 -10.24
N GLU A 504 14.65 12.23 -10.77
CA GLU A 504 14.54 13.39 -11.68
C GLU A 504 13.62 13.09 -12.88
N LEU A 505 13.66 11.85 -13.39
CA LEU A 505 12.75 11.41 -14.44
C LEU A 505 11.29 11.44 -13.98
N GLY A 506 11.01 10.92 -12.78
CA GLY A 506 9.68 10.96 -12.17
C GLY A 506 9.18 12.40 -11.97
N GLY A 507 10.04 13.29 -11.47
CA GLY A 507 9.73 14.72 -11.32
C GLY A 507 9.37 15.37 -12.67
N LYS A 508 10.20 15.21 -13.70
CA LYS A 508 9.94 15.77 -15.03
C LYS A 508 8.68 15.22 -15.69
N VAL A 509 8.42 13.91 -15.54
CA VAL A 509 7.18 13.30 -16.04
C VAL A 509 5.97 13.88 -15.28
N CYS A 510 6.07 14.02 -13.97
CA CYS A 510 5.02 14.63 -13.15
C CYS A 510 4.73 16.06 -13.61
N ASP A 511 5.75 16.90 -13.78
CA ASP A 511 5.58 18.30 -14.19
C ASP A 511 4.94 18.45 -15.57
N LEU A 512 5.38 17.63 -16.53
CA LEU A 512 4.78 17.61 -17.84
C LEU A 512 3.30 17.22 -17.75
N LEU A 513 2.97 16.15 -17.02
CA LEU A 513 1.59 15.72 -16.91
C LEU A 513 0.72 16.73 -16.16
N VAL A 514 1.23 17.38 -15.10
CA VAL A 514 0.49 18.42 -14.37
C VAL A 514 0.18 19.60 -15.29
N ARG A 515 1.14 20.00 -16.14
CA ARG A 515 0.98 21.13 -17.05
C ARG A 515 0.00 20.86 -18.18
N TYR A 516 0.04 19.68 -18.78
CA TYR A 516 -0.70 19.38 -20.02
C TYR A 516 -1.95 18.52 -19.82
N PHE A 517 -2.09 17.84 -18.67
CA PHE A 517 -3.22 16.98 -18.36
C PHE A 517 -3.73 17.22 -16.94
N PRO A 518 -4.09 18.48 -16.59
CA PRO A 518 -4.44 18.86 -15.23
C PRO A 518 -5.64 18.07 -14.68
N GLY A 519 -6.61 17.73 -15.53
CA GLY A 519 -7.76 16.89 -15.14
C GLY A 519 -7.35 15.49 -14.70
N ILE A 520 -6.46 14.82 -15.45
CA ILE A 520 -5.96 13.48 -15.09
C ILE A 520 -5.11 13.54 -13.82
N MET A 521 -4.35 14.63 -13.64
CA MET A 521 -3.46 14.80 -12.50
C MET A 521 -4.16 15.30 -11.24
N ASP A 522 -5.44 15.67 -11.30
CA ASP A 522 -6.25 16.02 -10.14
C ASP A 522 -6.61 14.76 -9.32
N VAL A 523 -6.22 14.79 -8.05
CA VAL A 523 -6.54 13.77 -7.04
C VAL A 523 -8.05 13.56 -6.95
N LYS A 524 -8.83 14.65 -6.89
CA LYS A 524 -10.28 14.57 -6.74
C LYS A 524 -10.95 14.03 -7.99
N PHE A 525 -10.47 14.38 -9.19
CA PHE A 525 -10.94 13.79 -10.43
C PHE A 525 -10.71 12.28 -10.47
N THR A 526 -9.52 11.83 -10.08
CA THR A 526 -9.19 10.41 -10.04
C THR A 526 -10.08 9.65 -9.04
N ALA A 527 -10.35 10.22 -7.87
CA ALA A 527 -11.26 9.66 -6.88
C ALA A 527 -12.70 9.55 -7.42
N ARG A 528 -13.26 10.63 -7.98
CA ARG A 528 -14.60 10.64 -8.60
C ARG A 528 -14.74 9.61 -9.71
N MET A 529 -13.68 9.40 -10.50
CA MET A 529 -13.68 8.39 -11.55
C MET A 529 -13.76 6.96 -10.97
N GLU A 530 -13.06 6.68 -9.87
CA GLU A 530 -13.19 5.38 -9.20
C GLU A 530 -14.60 5.21 -8.61
N GLU A 531 -15.20 6.24 -8.02
CA GLU A 531 -16.59 6.20 -7.54
C GLU A 531 -17.59 5.95 -8.67
N LYS A 532 -17.39 6.54 -9.85
CA LYS A 532 -18.22 6.24 -11.03
C LYS A 532 -18.07 4.79 -11.48
N LEU A 533 -16.86 4.24 -11.43
CA LEU A 533 -16.64 2.82 -11.73
C LEU A 533 -17.32 1.88 -10.72
N ASP A 534 -17.41 2.30 -9.45
CA ASP A 534 -18.17 1.59 -8.42
C ASP A 534 -19.68 1.72 -8.69
N GLY A 535 -20.15 2.90 -9.10
CA GLY A 535 -21.53 3.11 -9.52
C GLY A 535 -21.96 2.26 -10.73
N ILE A 536 -21.03 1.88 -11.62
CA ILE A 536 -21.32 0.90 -12.69
C ILE A 536 -21.53 -0.49 -12.10
N GLU A 537 -20.68 -0.90 -11.16
CA GLU A 537 -20.81 -2.21 -10.50
C GLU A 537 -22.12 -2.34 -9.72
N GLU A 538 -22.57 -1.25 -9.11
CA GLU A 538 -23.86 -1.18 -8.40
C GLU A 538 -25.07 -1.06 -9.36
N GLY A 539 -24.85 -1.06 -10.69
CA GLY A 539 -25.89 -0.92 -11.70
C GLY A 539 -26.51 0.48 -11.80
N LYS A 540 -25.90 1.49 -11.17
CA LYS A 540 -26.39 2.89 -11.14
C LYS A 540 -25.94 3.69 -12.37
N LEU A 541 -24.84 3.31 -13.01
CA LEU A 541 -24.25 3.98 -14.16
C LEU A 541 -23.94 2.98 -15.27
N ARG A 542 -23.87 3.45 -16.52
CA ARG A 542 -23.35 2.65 -17.65
C ARG A 542 -21.93 3.07 -17.97
N HIS A 543 -21.07 2.09 -18.29
CA HIS A 543 -19.67 2.37 -18.58
C HIS A 543 -19.47 3.33 -19.78
N VAL A 544 -20.30 3.22 -20.81
CA VAL A 544 -20.23 4.10 -22.00
C VAL A 544 -20.38 5.58 -21.61
N GLN A 545 -21.35 5.91 -20.74
CA GLN A 545 -21.57 7.29 -20.29
C GLN A 545 -20.36 7.84 -19.54
N VAL A 546 -19.77 7.04 -18.66
CA VAL A 546 -18.57 7.41 -17.90
C VAL A 546 -17.37 7.63 -18.83
N LEU A 547 -17.22 6.78 -19.85
CA LEU A 547 -16.15 6.88 -20.84
C LEU A 547 -16.31 8.09 -21.78
N GLU A 548 -17.53 8.40 -22.22
CA GLU A 548 -17.84 9.58 -23.04
C GLU A 548 -17.49 10.87 -22.31
N GLU A 549 -17.94 11.01 -21.06
CA GLU A 549 -17.66 12.17 -20.21
C GLU A 549 -16.15 12.35 -19.96
N PHE A 550 -15.42 11.24 -19.83
CA PHE A 550 -13.96 11.25 -19.69
C PHE A 550 -13.25 11.62 -21.00
N TYR A 551 -13.64 11.02 -22.12
CA TYR A 551 -12.83 11.01 -23.34
C TYR A 551 -12.77 12.38 -24.02
N GLN A 552 -13.86 13.15 -24.02
CA GLN A 552 -13.89 14.43 -24.74
C GLN A 552 -12.90 15.46 -24.18
N PRO A 553 -12.87 15.76 -22.86
CA PRO A 553 -11.85 16.64 -22.29
C PRO A 553 -10.45 16.06 -22.45
N PHE A 554 -10.28 14.75 -22.26
CA PHE A 554 -8.99 14.09 -22.42
C PHE A 554 -8.41 14.24 -23.83
N LYS A 555 -9.25 14.13 -24.86
CA LYS A 555 -8.86 14.27 -26.26
C LYS A 555 -8.41 15.71 -26.56
N GLN A 556 -9.11 16.70 -26.04
CA GLN A 556 -8.73 18.11 -26.18
C GLN A 556 -7.35 18.40 -25.57
N ASP A 557 -7.12 17.92 -24.33
CA ASP A 557 -5.81 18.02 -23.67
C ASP A 557 -4.71 17.32 -24.48
N LEU A 558 -5.03 16.13 -25.03
CA LEU A 558 -4.09 15.34 -25.83
C LEU A 558 -3.69 16.06 -27.12
N ASP A 559 -4.66 16.59 -27.85
CA ASP A 559 -4.42 17.29 -29.13
C ASP A 559 -3.60 18.56 -28.89
N PHE A 560 -3.91 19.32 -27.85
CA PHE A 560 -3.12 20.47 -27.41
C PHE A 560 -1.68 20.07 -27.06
N ALA A 561 -1.51 19.06 -26.21
CA ALA A 561 -0.20 18.57 -25.76
C ALA A 561 0.66 18.05 -26.92
N GLN A 562 0.06 17.41 -27.94
CA GLN A 562 0.79 16.93 -29.11
C GLN A 562 1.43 18.06 -29.92
N GLY A 563 0.70 19.18 -30.07
CA GLY A 563 1.15 20.38 -30.76
C GLY A 563 2.15 21.21 -29.97
N ASP A 564 1.88 21.45 -28.68
CA ASP A 564 2.63 22.40 -27.87
C ASP A 564 3.94 21.83 -27.28
N ILE A 565 3.95 20.57 -26.84
CA ILE A 565 5.13 20.00 -26.17
C ILE A 565 6.31 19.96 -27.14
N LYS A 566 7.34 20.78 -26.90
CA LYS A 566 8.61 20.67 -27.61
C LYS A 566 9.48 19.59 -26.98
N LYS A 567 10.08 18.74 -27.80
CA LYS A 567 11.05 17.76 -27.30
C LYS A 567 12.31 18.50 -26.88
N GLU A 568 12.54 18.57 -25.59
CA GLU A 568 13.78 19.14 -25.05
C GLU A 568 14.92 18.14 -25.27
N VAL A 569 15.93 18.54 -26.03
CA VAL A 569 17.15 17.76 -26.24
C VAL A 569 18.27 18.50 -25.54
N ILE A 570 18.74 17.94 -24.43
CA ILE A 570 19.88 18.48 -23.71
C ILE A 570 21.15 18.09 -24.47
N VAL A 571 21.64 19.01 -25.30
CA VAL A 571 22.91 18.87 -26.02
C VAL A 571 24.05 19.11 -25.03
N THR A 572 25.06 18.24 -25.03
CA THR A 572 26.27 18.43 -24.23
C THR A 572 27.38 19.05 -25.06
N GLY A 573 28.41 19.58 -24.40
CA GLY A 573 29.61 20.10 -25.09
C GLY A 573 30.52 19.01 -25.68
N GLU A 574 30.13 17.73 -25.59
CA GLU A 574 30.96 16.60 -26.01
C GLU A 574 30.64 16.17 -27.44
N ALA A 575 31.67 16.00 -28.28
CA ALA A 575 31.53 15.41 -29.61
C ALA A 575 31.53 13.88 -29.56
N CYS A 576 30.75 13.26 -30.44
CA CYS A 576 30.70 11.81 -30.59
C CYS A 576 32.03 11.28 -31.15
N GLU A 577 32.68 10.40 -30.41
CA GLU A 577 33.97 9.78 -30.79
C GLU A 577 33.92 9.00 -32.10
N LYS A 578 32.72 8.60 -32.57
CA LYS A 578 32.55 7.85 -33.82
C LYS A 578 32.22 8.70 -35.05
N CYS A 579 31.65 9.90 -34.89
CA CYS A 579 31.16 10.67 -36.05
C CYS A 579 31.24 12.19 -35.89
N GLY A 580 31.81 12.70 -34.80
CA GLY A 580 31.98 14.13 -34.53
C GLY A 580 30.70 14.90 -34.16
N LYS A 581 29.50 14.35 -34.42
CA LYS A 581 28.24 15.01 -34.06
C LYS A 581 28.10 15.20 -32.53
N PRO A 582 27.38 16.24 -32.04
CA PRO A 582 27.19 16.46 -30.62
C PRO A 582 26.56 15.27 -29.89
N MET A 583 26.96 15.05 -28.64
CA MET A 583 26.32 14.10 -27.73
C MET A 583 25.12 14.77 -27.04
N VAL A 584 24.09 13.99 -26.75
CA VAL A 584 22.86 14.45 -26.09
C VAL A 584 22.54 13.56 -24.91
N VAL A 585 21.97 14.13 -23.84
CA VAL A 585 21.49 13.36 -22.69
C VAL A 585 20.20 12.64 -23.06
N LYS A 586 20.16 11.34 -22.84
CA LYS A 586 18.96 10.50 -22.94
C LYS A 586 18.75 9.71 -21.66
N TRP A 587 17.52 9.29 -21.43
CA TRP A 587 17.18 8.36 -20.34
C TRP A 587 17.06 6.93 -20.87
N GLY A 588 17.67 6.00 -20.15
CA GLY A 588 17.56 4.57 -20.38
C GLY A 588 17.27 3.83 -19.07
N ARG A 589 17.26 2.50 -19.13
CA ARG A 589 16.95 1.64 -17.96
C ARG A 589 17.93 1.80 -16.79
N LYS A 590 19.13 2.29 -17.04
CA LYS A 590 20.19 2.49 -16.04
C LYS A 590 20.33 3.96 -15.61
N GLY A 591 19.32 4.78 -15.90
CA GLY A 591 19.38 6.23 -15.71
C GLY A 591 19.84 6.97 -16.96
N LYS A 592 20.41 8.16 -16.76
CA LYS A 592 20.87 9.03 -17.84
C LYS A 592 22.13 8.48 -18.50
N PHE A 593 22.25 8.70 -19.80
CA PHE A 593 23.43 8.39 -20.58
C PHE A 593 23.59 9.38 -21.73
N LEU A 594 24.80 9.50 -22.26
CA LEU A 594 25.08 10.28 -23.45
C LEU A 594 24.86 9.42 -24.68
N SER A 595 24.12 9.94 -25.65
CA SER A 595 23.88 9.31 -26.95
C SER A 595 24.27 10.27 -28.06
N CYS A 596 24.85 9.75 -29.13
CA CYS A 596 25.08 10.57 -30.32
C CYS A 596 23.75 11.18 -30.82
N SER A 597 23.77 12.47 -31.16
CA SER A 597 22.64 13.18 -31.78
C SER A 597 22.23 12.59 -33.12
N GLY A 598 23.18 11.99 -33.87
CA GLY A 598 22.94 11.30 -35.13
C GLY A 598 22.38 9.87 -35.01
N PHE A 599 21.66 9.54 -33.94
CA PHE A 599 20.96 8.25 -33.81
C PHE A 599 19.66 8.28 -34.64
N PRO A 600 19.32 7.24 -35.43
CA PRO A 600 19.83 5.86 -35.36
C PRO A 600 21.07 5.53 -36.21
N GLU A 601 21.57 6.44 -37.05
CA GLU A 601 22.69 6.21 -37.97
C GLU A 601 24.01 5.98 -37.21
N CYS A 602 24.25 6.75 -36.15
CA CYS A 602 25.34 6.55 -35.20
C CYS A 602 24.78 6.08 -33.85
N LYS A 603 25.02 4.81 -33.52
CA LYS A 603 24.56 4.17 -32.27
C LYS A 603 25.53 4.34 -31.09
N HIS A 604 26.49 5.26 -31.19
CA HIS A 604 27.43 5.51 -30.10
C HIS A 604 26.70 6.08 -28.88
N ALA A 605 26.99 5.50 -27.72
CA ALA A 605 26.46 5.91 -26.43
C ALA A 605 27.48 5.60 -25.35
N LYS A 606 27.55 6.46 -24.34
CA LYS A 606 28.42 6.29 -23.17
C LYS A 606 27.71 6.72 -21.89
N SER A 607 28.16 6.18 -20.76
CA SER A 607 27.63 6.55 -19.45
C SER A 607 28.05 7.97 -19.08
N ILE A 608 27.22 8.67 -18.32
CA ILE A 608 27.63 9.93 -17.68
C ILE A 608 28.47 9.58 -16.47
N THR A 609 29.69 10.10 -16.40
CA THR A 609 30.59 9.92 -15.26
C THR A 609 30.37 11.02 -14.22
N THR A 610 30.79 10.78 -12.99
CA THR A 610 30.76 11.77 -11.91
C THR A 610 31.92 12.77 -11.99
N GLY A 611 32.86 12.58 -12.92
CA GLY A 611 34.14 13.31 -12.98
C GLY A 611 35.17 12.86 -11.94
N VAL A 612 34.80 12.01 -10.98
CA VAL A 612 35.72 11.50 -9.96
C VAL A 612 36.51 10.30 -10.51
N LYS A 613 37.84 10.35 -10.46
CA LYS A 613 38.70 9.25 -10.92
C LYS A 613 38.53 7.98 -10.07
N CYS A 614 38.67 6.83 -10.70
CA CYS A 614 38.70 5.55 -10.00
C CYS A 614 39.93 5.49 -9.08
N PRO A 615 39.78 5.16 -7.78
CA PRO A 615 40.91 5.12 -6.84
C PRO A 615 41.73 3.82 -6.93
N GLN A 616 41.39 2.88 -7.82
CA GLN A 616 42.22 1.70 -8.05
C GLN A 616 43.52 2.10 -8.76
N PRO A 617 44.68 1.59 -8.32
CA PRO A 617 45.95 1.77 -9.01
C PRO A 617 45.84 1.38 -10.49
N ASP A 618 46.48 2.16 -11.36
CA ASP A 618 46.52 1.94 -12.81
C ASP A 618 45.16 1.95 -13.54
N CYS A 619 44.10 2.41 -12.87
CA CYS A 619 42.78 2.57 -13.47
C CYS A 619 42.55 4.00 -13.97
N ALA A 620 42.70 4.24 -15.27
CA ALA A 620 42.29 5.50 -15.91
C ALA A 620 40.77 5.61 -16.13
N GLY A 621 39.97 4.90 -15.32
CA GLY A 621 38.51 5.00 -15.32
C GLY A 621 38.01 6.10 -14.38
N GLU A 622 36.74 6.44 -14.51
CA GLU A 622 36.03 7.36 -13.62
C GLU A 622 34.88 6.62 -12.94
N LEU A 623 34.41 7.16 -11.82
CA LEU A 623 33.27 6.63 -11.10
C LEU A 623 31.99 7.04 -11.80
N ILE A 624 31.10 6.07 -11.99
CA ILE A 624 29.76 6.24 -12.52
C ILE A 624 28.78 5.96 -11.39
N GLU A 625 27.79 6.83 -11.23
CA GLU A 625 26.64 6.57 -10.37
C GLU A 625 25.83 5.39 -10.92
N ARG A 626 25.66 4.38 -10.08
CA ARG A 626 24.91 3.16 -10.37
C ARG A 626 23.89 2.95 -9.26
N HIS A 627 22.90 2.11 -9.56
CA HIS A 627 21.82 1.81 -8.63
C HIS A 627 21.72 0.31 -8.39
N SER A 628 21.53 -0.05 -7.13
CA SER A 628 21.27 -1.41 -6.69
C SER A 628 20.01 -1.45 -5.83
N ARG A 629 19.59 -2.67 -5.44
CA ARG A 629 18.52 -2.83 -4.43
C ARG A 629 18.83 -2.18 -3.08
N ARG A 630 20.11 -1.92 -2.78
CA ARG A 630 20.57 -1.31 -1.52
C ARG A 630 20.68 0.22 -1.60
N GLY A 631 20.43 0.81 -2.76
CA GLY A 631 20.56 2.24 -3.02
C GLY A 631 21.59 2.56 -4.11
N VAL A 632 21.93 3.85 -4.17
CA VAL A 632 22.97 4.39 -5.05
C VAL A 632 24.34 3.84 -4.63
N PHE A 633 25.18 3.52 -5.59
CA PHE A 633 26.58 3.18 -5.39
C PHE A 633 27.38 3.65 -6.61
N TYR A 634 28.67 3.86 -6.45
CA TYR A 634 29.56 4.32 -7.51
C TYR A 634 30.41 3.16 -7.98
N GLY A 635 30.44 2.90 -9.29
CA GLY A 635 31.26 1.83 -9.87
C GLY A 635 32.16 2.37 -10.97
N CYS A 636 33.33 1.78 -11.16
CA CYS A 636 34.25 2.19 -12.22
C CYS A 636 33.59 2.13 -13.61
N SER A 637 33.95 3.09 -14.47
CA SER A 637 33.53 3.15 -15.87
C SER A 637 34.10 2.03 -16.72
N ARG A 638 35.24 1.46 -16.33
CA ARG A 638 35.90 0.31 -16.97
C ARG A 638 35.46 -1.03 -16.39
N TYR A 639 34.22 -1.20 -15.98
CA TYR A 639 33.71 -2.51 -15.54
C TYR A 639 33.36 -3.37 -16.76
N PRO A 640 33.75 -4.66 -16.83
CA PRO A 640 34.22 -5.52 -15.73
C PRO A 640 35.73 -5.56 -15.49
N GLU A 641 36.54 -4.84 -16.28
CA GLU A 641 38.01 -4.83 -16.20
C GLU A 641 38.51 -4.28 -14.86
N CYS A 642 37.88 -3.21 -14.36
CA CYS A 642 38.02 -2.69 -13.02
C CYS A 642 36.70 -2.90 -12.26
N ARG A 643 36.76 -3.70 -11.19
CA ARG A 643 35.59 -4.05 -10.37
C ARG A 643 35.38 -3.14 -9.16
N TYR A 644 36.08 -2.00 -9.10
CA TYR A 644 35.93 -1.05 -8.01
C TYR A 644 34.49 -0.56 -7.90
N VAL A 645 33.97 -0.62 -6.67
CA VAL A 645 32.67 -0.08 -6.29
C VAL A 645 32.79 0.58 -4.91
N SER A 646 32.02 1.64 -4.67
CA SER A 646 31.93 2.35 -3.40
C SER A 646 30.48 2.79 -3.13
N SER A 647 30.09 2.91 -1.86
CA SER A 647 28.79 3.47 -1.49
C SER A 647 28.73 5.00 -1.56
N THR A 648 29.88 5.67 -1.54
CA THR A 648 30.04 7.14 -1.59
C THR A 648 31.13 7.51 -2.58
N LEU A 649 31.15 8.77 -3.03
CA LEU A 649 32.29 9.26 -3.79
C LEU A 649 33.49 9.44 -2.84
N PRO A 650 34.72 9.10 -3.28
CA PRO A 650 35.94 9.40 -2.52
C PRO A 650 36.00 10.88 -2.13
N GLY A 651 36.08 11.18 -0.84
CA GLY A 651 36.14 12.55 -0.30
C GLY A 651 34.85 13.07 0.35
N GLU A 652 33.71 12.40 0.18
CA GLU A 652 32.48 12.71 0.92
C GLU A 652 32.42 11.90 2.23
N THR A 653 32.59 12.56 3.37
CA THR A 653 32.28 12.00 4.70
C THR A 653 30.76 11.94 4.90
N LYS A 654 30.31 10.89 5.60
CA LYS A 654 28.88 10.57 5.83
C LYS A 654 28.10 11.63 6.59
#